data_AF-A0A1I0V9G5-F1
#
_entry.id   AF-A0A1I0V9G5-F1
#
_cell.length_a   1.000
_cell.length_b   1.000
_cell.length_c   1.000
_cell.angle_alpha   90.00
_cell.angle_beta   90.00
_cell.angle_gamma   90.00
#
_symmetry.space_group_name_H-M   'P 1'
#
loop_
_entity.id
_entity.type
_entity.pdbx_description
1 polymer ?
#
loop_
_entity_poly.entity_id
_entity_poly.type
_entity_poly.pdbx_seq_one_letter_code
_entity_poly.pdbx_strand_id
1 'polypeptide(L)'
;MIDTISNYEKLYFEENSAASERLLLCKERLELILKETTVSETYRDYFIKTAKFLKYLFELNEDISSKKYFQHNLEELQNINKKLYEDICGENYQNSYANPKTAVKILGREYGSLLSFLYADIRGIIPDVFENRKEFICIYTELFIEIYNLFEQDENPSRKAIFDTLYWFNSDYSDLITEERTASLYSPDRDFMKKIIEQCDLSDLSYLYLSGEYVGQNQLSMARYLNNLDKDKIKLMADTITNGFREGFVLTNKDLSKKKYYHIEYLTGFEILVKKIIENLREIGLEALIYRNSTLSLTGRRSASKRGYYGDFANNQFEYDHKDDMSLYFDKPFMERKLGVLKASYEKYREFASLYAGPIVIETFGEKPFNPEIKEESLNYPLDKQSLKVEFNNKSMQLLNNYVKSSERSFSIISFPVAQIGENFDEIFDEIIKINTLDSSVYRPIHEKLIDVLNTAKYAHITGMNNNKTDLKVSLFQVNDTQKEENFENCLADVNIPLGEVFTSPVLEGTNGILNVSNVYLDGLLYKDLTIEFKDGMIVDYNCSNFNTEEENKKYIKDNILFQRETLPMGEFAIGTNTLAYVVSKKYNIENILPILIAEKTGPHFAVGDTCYSLCEDIEVHNPNGKEIVAKDNEITSKYRKTDMSKAYFNCHTDITIPYNELGKISAIDNNNNETLIIKDGKFVLEGCEKLNEVFDQL
;
A
#
# COMPACT_ATOMS: atom_id res chain seq x y z
N MET A 1 0.31 -13.58 25.84
CA MET A 1 1.00 -12.27 26.04
C MET A 1 2.28 -12.36 26.85
N ILE A 2 2.24 -12.72 28.14
CA ILE A 2 3.48 -12.89 28.92
C ILE A 2 4.45 -13.85 28.21
N ASP A 3 3.91 -14.93 27.62
CA ASP A 3 4.69 -15.88 26.82
C ASP A 3 5.15 -15.31 25.47
N THR A 4 4.38 -14.42 24.84
CA THR A 4 4.77 -13.71 23.60
C THR A 4 6.02 -12.87 23.83
N ILE A 5 6.00 -12.06 24.88
CA ILE A 5 7.11 -11.17 25.24
C ILE A 5 8.30 -11.98 25.68
N SER A 6 8.10 -13.03 26.50
CA SER A 6 9.21 -13.89 26.90
C SER A 6 9.82 -14.71 25.76
N ASN A 7 9.17 -14.81 24.61
CA ASN A 7 9.80 -15.35 23.39
C ASN A 7 10.59 -14.27 22.64
N TYR A 8 10.08 -13.06 22.54
CA TYR A 8 10.80 -11.93 21.93
C TYR A 8 12.00 -11.47 22.75
N GLU A 9 11.91 -11.52 24.09
CA GLU A 9 13.02 -11.33 25.01
C GLU A 9 14.16 -12.33 24.77
N LYS A 10 13.82 -13.58 24.41
CA LYS A 10 14.81 -14.60 24.04
C LYS A 10 15.38 -14.35 22.66
N LEU A 11 14.52 -13.97 21.70
CA LEU A 11 14.91 -13.72 20.31
C LEU A 11 15.96 -12.61 20.22
N TYR A 12 15.77 -11.52 20.97
CA TYR A 12 16.68 -10.38 21.00
C TYR A 12 17.56 -10.36 22.25
N PHE A 13 17.80 -11.52 22.89
CA PHE A 13 18.51 -11.55 24.17
C PHE A 13 19.93 -10.97 24.07
N GLU A 14 20.67 -11.33 23.02
CA GLU A 14 22.05 -10.88 22.82
C GLU A 14 22.11 -9.39 22.54
N GLU A 15 21.29 -8.89 21.60
CA GLU A 15 21.20 -7.48 21.25
C GLU A 15 20.72 -6.63 22.43
N ASN A 16 19.68 -7.09 23.14
CA ASN A 16 19.17 -6.38 24.32
C ASN A 16 20.19 -6.35 25.46
N SER A 17 20.95 -7.42 25.64
CA SER A 17 22.01 -7.47 26.66
C SER A 17 23.13 -6.48 26.32
N ALA A 18 23.54 -6.40 25.05
CA ALA A 18 24.54 -5.45 24.57
C ALA A 18 24.06 -3.99 24.68
N ALA A 19 22.78 -3.73 24.42
CA ALA A 19 22.18 -2.39 24.50
C ALA A 19 21.96 -1.88 25.92
N SER A 20 21.78 -2.78 26.91
CA SER A 20 21.23 -2.42 28.22
C SER A 20 22.08 -1.40 29.00
N GLU A 21 23.40 -1.56 29.01
CA GLU A 21 24.30 -0.61 29.70
C GLU A 21 24.30 0.76 29.00
N ARG A 22 24.42 0.76 27.67
CA ARG A 22 24.37 1.98 26.85
C ARG A 22 23.05 2.74 27.04
N LEU A 23 21.95 2.01 27.10
CA LEU A 23 20.62 2.60 27.27
C LEU A 23 20.43 3.21 28.66
N LEU A 24 21.04 2.64 29.71
CA LEU A 24 21.06 3.24 31.05
C LEU A 24 21.85 4.56 31.05
N LEU A 25 23.02 4.60 30.40
CA LEU A 25 23.80 5.83 30.23
C LEU A 25 23.02 6.89 29.44
N CYS A 26 22.29 6.47 28.41
CA CYS A 26 21.38 7.34 27.67
C CYS A 26 20.31 7.93 28.59
N LYS A 27 19.65 7.11 29.44
CA LYS A 27 18.64 7.57 30.41
C LYS A 27 19.22 8.66 31.32
N GLU A 28 20.40 8.44 31.88
CA GLU A 28 21.09 9.40 32.74
C GLU A 28 21.38 10.71 31.99
N ARG A 29 21.86 10.63 30.75
CA ARG A 29 22.11 11.84 29.94
C ARG A 29 20.82 12.59 29.61
N LEU A 30 19.74 11.90 29.26
CA LEU A 30 18.43 12.52 29.04
C LEU A 30 17.97 13.29 30.29
N GLU A 31 18.16 12.74 31.50
CA GLU A 31 17.80 13.43 32.74
C GLU A 31 18.62 14.71 33.01
N LEU A 32 19.87 14.76 32.54
CA LEU A 32 20.70 15.97 32.58
C LEU A 32 20.22 17.02 31.58
N ILE A 33 19.93 16.62 30.34
CA ILE A 33 19.40 17.50 29.27
C ILE A 33 18.14 18.24 29.73
N LEU A 34 17.30 17.59 30.54
CA LEU A 34 16.07 18.21 31.08
C LEU A 34 16.31 19.33 32.09
N LYS A 35 17.50 19.42 32.68
CA LYS A 35 17.83 20.35 33.79
C LYS A 35 18.85 21.41 33.38
N GLU A 36 19.65 21.13 32.36
CA GLU A 36 20.72 22.01 31.93
C GLU A 36 20.24 23.08 30.93
N THR A 37 20.99 24.18 30.85
CA THR A 37 20.70 25.31 29.95
C THR A 37 21.88 25.57 29.01
N THR A 38 22.69 24.54 28.73
CA THR A 38 23.94 24.64 27.96
C THR A 38 23.69 24.93 26.48
N VAL A 39 22.60 24.41 25.91
CA VAL A 39 22.14 24.77 24.56
C VAL A 39 21.41 26.12 24.55
N SER A 40 21.62 26.88 23.46
CA SER A 40 20.98 28.17 23.19
C SER A 40 19.45 28.10 23.33
N GLU A 41 18.85 29.20 23.79
CA GLU A 41 17.42 29.29 24.10
C GLU A 41 16.52 28.92 22.90
N THR A 42 16.95 29.27 21.69
CA THR A 42 16.25 28.96 20.42
C THR A 42 15.98 27.47 20.23
N TYR A 43 16.95 26.60 20.57
CA TYR A 43 16.87 25.16 20.32
C TYR A 43 16.48 24.36 21.57
N ARG A 44 16.54 24.99 22.74
CA ARG A 44 16.35 24.33 24.04
C ARG A 44 14.98 23.66 24.17
N ASP A 45 13.91 24.29 23.70
CA ASP A 45 12.56 23.71 23.79
C ASP A 45 12.42 22.42 22.97
N TYR A 46 13.04 22.35 21.79
CA TYR A 46 13.12 21.11 20.98
C TYR A 46 13.81 20.00 21.77
N PHE A 47 15.01 20.24 22.26
CA PHE A 47 15.78 19.21 22.97
C PHE A 47 15.11 18.76 24.26
N ILE A 48 14.51 19.68 25.03
CA ILE A 48 13.75 19.33 26.23
C ILE A 48 12.54 18.47 25.89
N LYS A 49 11.75 18.82 24.87
CA LYS A 49 10.55 18.05 24.50
C LYS A 49 10.91 16.67 23.95
N THR A 50 11.91 16.58 23.08
CA THR A 50 12.39 15.30 22.53
C THR A 50 13.01 14.42 23.61
N ALA A 51 13.79 14.99 24.54
CA ALA A 51 14.34 14.23 25.68
C ALA A 51 13.24 13.72 26.62
N LYS A 52 12.19 14.51 26.88
CA LYS A 52 11.01 14.04 27.64
C LYS A 52 10.32 12.87 26.96
N PHE A 53 10.16 12.95 25.63
CA PHE A 53 9.53 11.89 24.87
C PHE A 53 10.36 10.60 24.89
N LEU A 54 11.67 10.66 24.61
CA LEU A 54 12.59 9.52 24.71
C LEU A 54 12.62 8.91 26.11
N LYS A 55 12.66 9.75 27.16
CA LYS A 55 12.57 9.29 28.55
C LYS A 55 11.28 8.52 28.81
N TYR A 56 10.16 9.01 28.28
CA TYR A 56 8.87 8.33 28.40
C TYR A 56 8.85 6.98 27.66
N LEU A 57 9.44 6.89 26.47
CA LEU A 57 9.59 5.61 25.76
C LEU A 57 10.42 4.61 26.57
N PHE A 58 11.49 5.07 27.21
CA PHE A 58 12.32 4.24 28.06
C PHE A 58 11.57 3.73 29.30
N GLU A 59 10.86 4.61 30.02
CA GLU A 59 10.01 4.25 31.17
C GLU A 59 8.93 3.23 30.76
N LEU A 60 8.34 3.40 29.57
CA LEU A 60 7.37 2.47 29.02
C LEU A 60 8.01 1.11 28.69
N ASN A 61 9.23 1.08 28.15
CA ASN A 61 9.98 -0.18 27.92
C ASN A 61 10.30 -0.91 29.25
N GLU A 62 10.61 -0.17 30.33
CA GLU A 62 10.77 -0.75 31.68
C GLU A 62 9.45 -1.37 32.19
N ASP A 63 8.32 -0.67 32.00
CA ASP A 63 6.99 -1.18 32.37
C ASP A 63 6.58 -2.42 31.56
N ILE A 64 6.96 -2.49 30.28
CA ILE A 64 6.75 -3.67 29.42
C ILE A 64 7.65 -4.84 29.83
N SER A 65 8.95 -4.59 30.01
CA SER A 65 9.93 -5.61 30.44
C SER A 65 9.59 -6.19 31.82
N SER A 66 9.09 -5.36 32.74
CA SER A 66 8.65 -5.78 34.07
C SER A 66 7.25 -6.41 34.09
N LYS A 67 6.59 -6.51 32.92
CA LYS A 67 5.24 -7.03 32.73
C LYS A 67 4.13 -6.22 33.42
N LYS A 68 4.45 -5.06 33.97
CA LYS A 68 3.50 -4.14 34.60
C LYS A 68 2.52 -3.56 33.57
N TYR A 69 2.98 -3.31 32.35
CA TYR A 69 2.15 -2.77 31.26
C TYR A 69 0.88 -3.62 31.01
N PHE A 70 0.99 -4.95 31.06
CA PHE A 70 -0.10 -5.88 30.78
C PHE A 70 -1.11 -6.04 31.92
N GLN A 71 -0.91 -5.33 33.04
CA GLN A 71 -1.83 -5.30 34.17
C GLN A 71 -2.76 -4.07 34.12
N HIS A 72 -2.50 -3.15 33.19
CA HIS A 72 -3.33 -1.97 32.99
C HIS A 72 -4.72 -2.33 32.47
N ASN A 73 -5.71 -1.58 32.93
CA ASN A 73 -7.05 -1.66 32.35
C ASN A 73 -7.13 -0.86 31.04
N LEU A 74 -8.23 -1.03 30.30
CA LEU A 74 -8.45 -0.39 29.00
C LEU A 74 -8.28 1.15 29.03
N GLU A 75 -8.78 1.83 30.06
CA GLU A 75 -8.69 3.29 30.18
C GLU A 75 -7.24 3.75 30.38
N GLU A 76 -6.47 3.01 31.19
CA GLU A 76 -5.04 3.28 31.39
C GLU A 76 -4.25 3.06 30.10
N LEU A 77 -4.52 1.98 29.36
CA LEU A 77 -3.91 1.70 28.06
C LEU A 77 -4.24 2.78 27.02
N GLN A 78 -5.49 3.25 26.99
CA GLN A 78 -5.93 4.36 26.15
C GLN A 78 -5.18 5.66 26.48
N ASN A 79 -5.00 5.96 27.76
CA ASN A 79 -4.25 7.14 28.19
C ASN A 79 -2.77 7.06 27.81
N ILE A 80 -2.15 5.88 27.93
CA ILE A 80 -0.76 5.67 27.49
C ILE A 80 -0.64 5.87 25.97
N ASN A 81 -1.54 5.27 25.18
CA ASN A 81 -1.54 5.41 23.72
C ASN A 81 -1.75 6.87 23.30
N LYS A 82 -2.73 7.56 23.89
CA LYS A 82 -2.97 8.99 23.64
C LYS A 82 -1.71 9.81 23.88
N LYS A 83 -1.02 9.60 25.01
CA LYS A 83 0.20 10.32 25.37
C LYS A 83 1.35 10.07 24.40
N LEU A 84 1.44 8.88 23.78
CA LEU A 84 2.48 8.59 22.78
C LEU A 84 2.35 9.44 21.51
N TYR A 85 1.12 9.83 21.14
CA TYR A 85 0.82 10.51 19.87
C TYR A 85 0.28 11.94 20.04
N GLU A 86 0.18 12.44 21.28
CA GLU A 86 -0.60 13.64 21.61
C GLU A 86 -0.17 14.91 20.84
N ASP A 87 1.13 15.12 20.64
CA ASP A 87 1.65 16.33 20.02
C ASP A 87 1.48 16.32 18.50
N ILE A 88 1.38 15.15 17.87
CA ILE A 88 1.12 15.03 16.43
C ILE A 88 -0.36 14.82 16.12
N CYS A 89 -1.21 14.54 17.10
CA CYS A 89 -2.62 14.27 16.87
C CYS A 89 -3.44 15.55 16.58
N GLY A 90 -4.24 15.53 15.52
CA GLY A 90 -5.17 16.62 15.20
C GLY A 90 -4.49 17.98 15.05
N GLU A 91 -5.08 19.02 15.65
CA GLU A 91 -4.57 20.41 15.57
C GLU A 91 -3.23 20.59 16.29
N ASN A 92 -2.87 19.72 17.22
CA ASN A 92 -1.59 19.81 17.95
C ASN A 92 -0.39 19.71 17.00
N TYR A 93 -0.54 19.02 15.86
CA TYR A 93 0.50 18.89 14.86
C TYR A 93 1.00 20.24 14.33
N GLN A 94 0.15 21.27 14.29
CA GLN A 94 0.57 22.61 13.86
C GLN A 94 1.58 23.25 14.83
N ASN A 95 1.69 22.74 16.06
CA ASN A 95 2.64 23.19 17.07
C ASN A 95 3.75 22.16 17.37
N SER A 96 3.75 21.00 16.71
CA SER A 96 4.75 19.96 16.92
C SER A 96 6.03 20.26 16.16
N TYR A 97 7.17 19.84 16.73
CA TYR A 97 8.45 19.81 16.03
C TYR A 97 8.52 18.71 14.95
N ALA A 98 7.53 17.82 14.91
CA ALA A 98 7.36 16.88 13.81
C ALA A 98 6.72 17.55 12.58
N ASN A 99 6.26 18.79 12.67
CA ASN A 99 5.77 19.53 11.51
C ASN A 99 6.92 20.36 10.93
N PRO A 100 7.42 20.07 9.71
CA PRO A 100 8.60 20.73 9.17
C PRO A 100 8.46 22.25 9.10
N LYS A 101 7.26 22.77 8.79
CA LYS A 101 6.95 24.21 8.76
C LYS A 101 7.12 24.84 10.14
N THR A 102 6.64 24.19 11.18
CA THR A 102 6.77 24.66 12.56
C THR A 102 8.20 24.54 13.07
N ALA A 103 8.88 23.43 12.76
CA ALA A 103 10.28 23.24 13.09
C ALA A 103 11.17 24.31 12.45
N VAL A 104 11.00 24.61 11.15
CA VAL A 104 11.75 25.67 10.46
C VAL A 104 11.40 27.06 10.99
N LYS A 105 10.13 27.33 11.30
CA LYS A 105 9.72 28.61 11.88
C LYS A 105 10.41 28.90 13.22
N ILE A 106 10.58 27.88 14.06
CA ILE A 106 11.13 28.05 15.42
C ILE A 106 12.65 27.87 15.46
N LEU A 107 13.17 26.86 14.76
CA LEU A 107 14.58 26.44 14.81
C LEU A 107 15.40 27.01 13.64
N GLY A 108 14.77 27.79 12.76
CA GLY A 108 15.39 28.35 11.57
C GLY A 108 15.51 27.35 10.41
N ARG A 109 15.64 27.88 9.19
CA ARG A 109 15.73 27.07 7.95
C ARG A 109 16.98 26.20 7.87
N GLU A 110 18.02 26.56 8.61
CA GLU A 110 19.28 25.82 8.62
C GLU A 110 19.13 24.43 9.26
N TYR A 111 18.39 24.35 10.37
CA TYR A 111 18.29 23.13 11.19
C TYR A 111 16.88 22.52 11.25
N GLY A 112 15.83 23.33 11.07
CA GLY A 112 14.44 22.93 11.33
C GLY A 112 14.03 21.64 10.61
N SER A 113 14.27 21.51 9.31
CA SER A 113 13.94 20.29 8.56
C SER A 113 14.77 19.08 9.01
N LEU A 114 16.03 19.26 9.39
CA LEU A 114 16.90 18.16 9.88
C LEU A 114 16.43 17.64 11.25
N LEU A 115 16.04 18.55 12.13
CA LEU A 115 15.55 18.22 13.47
C LEU A 115 14.11 17.69 13.45
N SER A 116 13.28 18.13 12.49
CA SER A 116 11.97 17.54 12.22
C SER A 116 12.10 16.09 11.73
N PHE A 117 13.03 15.84 10.80
CA PHE A 117 13.38 14.49 10.34
C PHE A 117 13.78 13.58 11.51
N LEU A 118 14.74 14.03 12.34
CA LEU A 118 15.21 13.27 13.49
C LEU A 118 14.07 12.94 14.45
N TYR A 119 13.21 13.91 14.74
CA TYR A 119 12.09 13.70 15.64
C TYR A 119 11.06 12.71 15.05
N ALA A 120 10.80 12.75 13.74
CA ALA A 120 9.95 11.77 13.09
C ALA A 120 10.53 10.34 13.18
N ASP A 121 11.84 10.16 12.95
CA ASP A 121 12.52 8.85 13.14
C ASP A 121 12.51 8.37 14.59
N ILE A 122 12.68 9.25 15.57
CA ILE A 122 12.47 8.93 17.00
C ILE A 122 11.03 8.50 17.28
N ARG A 123 10.03 9.11 16.64
CA ARG A 123 8.64 8.63 16.75
C ARG A 123 8.44 7.27 16.08
N GLY A 124 9.23 6.98 15.05
CA GLY A 124 9.22 5.70 14.34
C GLY A 124 9.64 4.49 15.18
N ILE A 125 10.31 4.71 16.33
CA ILE A 125 10.72 3.64 17.26
C ILE A 125 9.71 3.32 18.36
N ILE A 126 8.50 3.89 18.33
CA ILE A 126 7.43 3.50 19.27
C ILE A 126 7.20 1.98 19.23
N PRO A 127 7.06 1.31 18.07
CA PRO A 127 6.89 -0.15 18.02
C PRO A 127 8.00 -0.95 18.71
N ASP A 128 9.25 -0.50 18.61
CA ASP A 128 10.42 -1.14 19.22
C ASP A 128 10.32 -1.22 20.75
N VAL A 129 9.62 -0.27 21.37
CA VAL A 129 9.33 -0.29 22.82
C VAL A 129 8.45 -1.49 23.19
N PHE A 130 7.43 -1.77 22.37
CA PHE A 130 6.44 -2.82 22.61
C PHE A 130 6.95 -4.22 22.24
N GLU A 131 7.79 -4.30 21.21
CA GLU A 131 8.46 -5.53 20.80
C GLU A 131 9.73 -5.82 21.65
N ASN A 132 10.04 -4.95 22.60
CA ASN A 132 11.21 -5.00 23.48
C ASN A 132 12.55 -5.07 22.73
N ARG A 133 12.70 -4.26 21.67
CA ARG A 133 13.91 -4.13 20.84
C ARG A 133 14.78 -2.99 21.34
N LYS A 134 15.55 -3.23 22.41
CA LYS A 134 16.33 -2.19 23.12
C LYS A 134 17.44 -1.57 22.28
N GLU A 135 18.04 -2.32 21.34
CA GLU A 135 19.08 -1.77 20.46
C GLU A 135 18.55 -0.58 19.64
N PHE A 136 17.34 -0.69 19.08
CA PHE A 136 16.72 0.40 18.32
C PHE A 136 16.44 1.62 19.20
N ILE A 137 15.90 1.41 20.41
CA ILE A 137 15.69 2.49 21.39
C ILE A 137 17.03 3.17 21.72
N CYS A 138 18.09 2.39 21.90
CA CYS A 138 19.42 2.86 22.26
C CYS A 138 20.03 3.72 21.15
N ILE A 139 20.14 3.20 19.94
CA ILE A 139 20.85 3.87 18.84
C ILE A 139 20.20 5.20 18.45
N TYR A 140 18.86 5.28 18.45
CA TYR A 140 18.16 6.53 18.16
C TYR A 140 18.24 7.53 19.31
N THR A 141 18.35 7.06 20.56
CA THR A 141 18.62 7.94 21.71
C THR A 141 20.06 8.46 21.68
N GLU A 142 21.03 7.63 21.32
CA GLU A 142 22.42 8.05 21.13
C GLU A 142 22.56 9.07 20.00
N LEU A 143 21.89 8.87 18.87
CA LEU A 143 21.83 9.84 17.77
C LEU A 143 21.30 11.20 18.26
N PHE A 144 20.21 11.19 19.02
CA PHE A 144 19.66 12.41 19.61
C PHE A 144 20.67 13.11 20.55
N ILE A 145 21.36 12.34 21.40
CA ILE A 145 22.37 12.86 22.32
C ILE A 145 23.58 13.40 21.55
N GLU A 146 24.02 12.74 20.47
CA GLU A 146 25.13 13.21 19.63
C GLU A 146 24.79 14.56 19.00
N ILE A 147 23.59 14.68 18.42
CA ILE A 147 23.11 15.96 17.87
C ILE A 147 23.00 17.02 18.97
N TYR A 148 22.49 16.69 20.16
CA TYR A 148 22.47 17.60 21.30
C TYR A 148 23.88 18.12 21.64
N ASN A 149 24.86 17.23 21.72
CA ASN A 149 26.23 17.57 22.07
C ASN A 149 26.88 18.50 21.04
N LEU A 150 26.50 18.44 19.76
CA LEU A 150 26.95 19.43 18.77
C LEU A 150 26.49 20.85 19.13
N PHE A 151 25.23 21.01 19.55
CA PHE A 151 24.67 22.30 19.99
C PHE A 151 25.16 22.75 21.38
N GLU A 152 25.69 21.83 22.19
CA GLU A 152 26.33 22.15 23.46
C GLU A 152 27.77 22.65 23.27
N GLN A 153 28.49 22.10 22.30
CA GLN A 153 29.88 22.47 22.00
C GLN A 153 29.99 23.78 21.21
N ASP A 154 29.04 24.03 20.31
CA ASP A 154 28.97 25.22 19.48
C ASP A 154 27.53 25.77 19.54
N GLU A 155 27.38 27.08 19.76
CA GLU A 155 26.06 27.72 19.80
C GLU A 155 25.33 27.59 18.45
N ASN A 156 26.09 27.57 17.35
CA ASN A 156 25.57 27.43 15.99
C ASN A 156 26.41 26.38 15.23
N PRO A 157 26.26 25.09 15.56
CA PRO A 157 27.07 24.05 14.95
C PRO A 157 26.80 24.02 13.45
N SER A 158 27.85 23.80 12.65
CA SER A 158 27.67 23.83 11.19
C SER A 158 26.58 22.84 10.75
N ARG A 159 25.67 23.27 9.86
CA ARG A 159 24.64 22.39 9.27
C ARG A 159 25.21 21.09 8.71
N LYS A 160 26.43 21.15 8.16
CA LYS A 160 27.14 19.99 7.63
C LYS A 160 27.42 18.95 8.71
N ALA A 161 27.81 19.35 9.92
CA ALA A 161 28.07 18.41 11.01
C ALA A 161 26.80 17.62 11.39
N ILE A 162 25.67 18.32 11.54
CA ILE A 162 24.36 17.68 11.80
C ILE A 162 23.99 16.73 10.66
N PHE A 163 24.14 17.18 9.41
CA PHE A 163 23.88 16.36 8.23
C PHE A 163 24.75 15.11 8.19
N ASP A 164 26.06 15.24 8.43
CA ASP A 164 27.01 14.12 8.41
C ASP A 164 26.65 13.09 9.49
N THR A 165 26.34 13.53 10.72
CA THR A 165 25.88 12.63 11.79
C THR A 165 24.63 11.85 11.37
N LEU A 166 23.62 12.52 10.79
CA LEU A 166 22.40 11.85 10.30
C LEU A 166 22.68 10.90 9.12
N TYR A 167 23.55 11.28 8.18
CA TYR A 167 23.92 10.46 7.03
C TYR A 167 24.64 9.18 7.46
N TRP A 168 25.69 9.33 8.27
CA TRP A 168 26.51 8.21 8.70
C TRP A 168 25.75 7.28 9.64
N PHE A 169 24.89 7.80 10.52
CA PHE A 169 23.98 6.97 11.30
C PHE A 169 23.13 6.06 10.41
N ASN A 170 22.46 6.61 9.39
CA ASN A 170 21.61 5.82 8.49
C ASN A 170 22.43 4.86 7.63
N SER A 171 23.64 5.25 7.23
CA SER A 171 24.57 4.37 6.53
C SER A 171 25.01 3.20 7.41
N ASP A 172 25.51 3.47 8.62
CA ASP A 172 26.15 2.49 9.50
C ASP A 172 25.13 1.49 10.04
N TYR A 173 23.95 1.95 10.45
CA TYR A 173 22.86 1.09 10.90
C TYR A 173 22.01 0.51 9.77
N SER A 174 22.39 0.72 8.49
CA SER A 174 21.69 0.12 7.36
C SER A 174 21.70 -1.41 7.44
N ASP A 175 22.79 -2.02 7.90
CA ASP A 175 22.92 -3.47 8.12
C ASP A 175 21.84 -3.98 9.09
N LEU A 176 21.76 -3.39 10.29
CA LEU A 176 20.78 -3.77 11.31
C LEU A 176 19.34 -3.57 10.83
N ILE A 177 19.00 -2.37 10.35
CA ILE A 177 17.62 -1.98 10.05
C ILE A 177 17.09 -2.72 8.81
N THR A 178 17.93 -2.85 7.76
CA THR A 178 17.51 -3.55 6.54
C THR A 178 17.39 -5.05 6.78
N GLU A 179 18.32 -5.64 7.55
CA GLU A 179 18.25 -7.07 7.87
C GLU A 179 17.00 -7.37 8.69
N GLU A 180 16.72 -6.59 9.74
CA GLU A 180 15.51 -6.77 10.56
C GLU A 180 14.24 -6.59 9.73
N ARG A 181 14.23 -5.66 8.77
CA ARG A 181 13.11 -5.51 7.83
C ARG A 181 12.93 -6.77 6.99
N THR A 182 13.99 -7.33 6.41
CA THR A 182 13.91 -8.59 5.65
C THR A 182 13.49 -9.76 6.54
N ALA A 183 14.02 -9.85 7.77
CA ALA A 183 13.64 -10.86 8.74
C ALA A 183 12.15 -10.78 9.07
N SER A 184 11.61 -9.59 9.31
CA SER A 184 10.17 -9.40 9.60
C SER A 184 9.27 -9.87 8.46
N LEU A 185 9.75 -9.79 7.21
CA LEU A 185 9.01 -10.23 6.04
C LEU A 185 9.04 -11.74 5.84
N TYR A 186 10.13 -12.43 6.16
CA TYR A 186 10.29 -13.84 5.73
C TYR A 186 10.55 -14.82 6.86
N SER A 187 11.09 -14.38 8.00
CA SER A 187 11.40 -15.29 9.10
C SER A 187 10.14 -15.60 9.93
N PRO A 188 9.80 -16.90 10.14
CA PRO A 188 8.71 -17.29 11.03
C PRO A 188 9.00 -16.98 12.51
N ASP A 189 10.24 -16.66 12.87
CA ASP A 189 10.59 -16.25 14.24
C ASP A 189 10.07 -14.85 14.59
N ARG A 190 9.73 -14.03 13.57
CA ARG A 190 9.16 -12.69 13.74
C ARG A 190 7.63 -12.76 13.84
N ASP A 191 7.12 -13.42 14.87
CA ASP A 191 5.70 -13.77 15.04
C ASP A 191 4.91 -12.93 16.07
N PHE A 192 5.37 -11.72 16.44
CA PHE A 192 4.79 -10.89 17.50
C PHE A 192 3.28 -10.71 17.35
N MET A 193 2.85 -10.14 16.21
CA MET A 193 1.44 -9.83 15.98
C MET A 193 0.60 -11.09 15.80
N LYS A 194 1.15 -12.12 15.15
CA LYS A 194 0.51 -13.43 15.02
C LYS A 194 0.20 -14.02 16.40
N LYS A 195 1.15 -14.00 17.33
CA LYS A 195 0.91 -14.46 18.71
C LYS A 195 -0.14 -13.64 19.44
N ILE A 196 -0.22 -12.32 19.21
CA ILE A 196 -1.30 -11.49 19.76
C ILE A 196 -2.66 -12.03 19.28
N ILE A 197 -2.82 -12.21 17.96
CA ILE A 197 -4.08 -12.68 17.35
C ILE A 197 -4.49 -14.08 17.83
N GLU A 198 -3.52 -15.00 17.92
CA GLU A 198 -3.80 -16.39 18.28
C GLU A 198 -4.08 -16.57 19.77
N GLN A 199 -3.35 -15.86 20.63
CA GLN A 199 -3.33 -16.12 22.08
C GLN A 199 -4.21 -15.16 22.89
N CYS A 200 -4.56 -13.99 22.37
CA CYS A 200 -5.42 -13.04 23.10
C CYS A 200 -6.90 -13.37 22.92
N ASP A 201 -7.69 -12.97 23.92
CA ASP A 201 -9.14 -12.85 23.78
C ASP A 201 -9.44 -11.57 22.97
N LEU A 202 -9.82 -11.75 21.71
CA LEU A 202 -10.11 -10.64 20.80
C LEU A 202 -11.45 -9.93 21.10
N SER A 203 -12.21 -10.42 22.07
CA SER A 203 -13.39 -9.71 22.59
C SER A 203 -13.03 -8.65 23.65
N ASP A 204 -11.86 -8.77 24.29
CA ASP A 204 -11.30 -7.73 25.17
C ASP A 204 -10.44 -6.76 24.36
N LEU A 205 -10.99 -5.60 24.04
CA LEU A 205 -10.35 -4.56 23.22
C LEU A 205 -9.01 -4.03 23.77
N SER A 206 -8.64 -4.37 25.00
CA SER A 206 -7.31 -4.07 25.56
C SER A 206 -6.17 -4.63 24.70
N TYR A 207 -6.41 -5.71 23.92
CA TYR A 207 -5.38 -6.29 23.04
C TYR A 207 -4.90 -5.32 21.95
N LEU A 208 -5.73 -4.37 21.51
CA LEU A 208 -5.40 -3.41 20.44
C LEU A 208 -4.19 -2.54 20.80
N TYR A 209 -3.95 -2.33 22.10
CA TYR A 209 -2.88 -1.49 22.62
C TYR A 209 -1.55 -2.23 22.80
N LEU A 210 -1.51 -3.54 22.53
CA LEU A 210 -0.33 -4.37 22.77
C LEU A 210 0.72 -4.25 21.66
N SER A 211 0.29 -3.81 20.46
CA SER A 211 1.17 -3.69 19.30
C SER A 211 1.99 -2.40 19.28
N GLY A 212 1.64 -1.40 20.10
CA GLY A 212 2.23 -0.06 20.01
C GLY A 212 1.79 0.74 18.79
N GLU A 213 0.77 0.30 18.06
CA GLU A 213 0.12 1.09 17.02
C GLU A 213 -0.73 2.22 17.62
N TYR A 214 -0.99 3.26 16.82
CA TYR A 214 -1.97 4.27 17.20
C TYR A 214 -3.39 3.70 17.06
N VAL A 215 -4.15 3.72 18.15
CA VAL A 215 -5.51 3.18 18.20
C VAL A 215 -6.50 4.32 18.38
N GLY A 216 -7.13 4.71 17.26
CA GLY A 216 -8.18 5.70 17.22
C GLY A 216 -9.57 5.12 17.51
N GLN A 217 -10.57 6.00 17.46
CA GLN A 217 -11.97 5.60 17.61
C GLN A 217 -12.42 4.63 16.49
N ASN A 218 -11.84 4.75 15.30
CA ASN A 218 -12.18 3.90 14.16
C ASN A 218 -11.82 2.43 14.42
N GLN A 219 -10.61 2.14 14.89
CA GLN A 219 -10.14 0.78 15.17
C GLN A 219 -10.98 0.14 16.30
N LEU A 220 -11.30 0.92 17.33
CA LEU A 220 -12.21 0.47 18.40
C LEU A 220 -13.61 0.14 17.87
N SER A 221 -14.17 0.99 17.01
CA SER A 221 -15.48 0.75 16.40
C SER A 221 -15.45 -0.48 15.51
N MET A 222 -14.42 -0.65 14.68
CA MET A 222 -14.26 -1.82 13.82
C MET A 222 -14.12 -3.11 14.62
N ALA A 223 -13.26 -3.13 15.63
CA ALA A 223 -13.08 -4.29 16.50
C ALA A 223 -14.39 -4.68 17.20
N ARG A 224 -15.16 -3.68 17.69
CA ARG A 224 -16.49 -3.92 18.30
C ARG A 224 -17.50 -4.45 17.30
N TYR A 225 -17.55 -3.86 16.11
CA TYR A 225 -18.49 -4.25 15.07
C TYR A 225 -18.24 -5.70 14.64
N LEU A 226 -16.99 -6.05 14.30
CA LEU A 226 -16.63 -7.40 13.86
C LEU A 226 -16.79 -8.44 14.98
N ASN A 227 -16.59 -8.07 16.25
CA ASN A 227 -16.90 -8.93 17.39
C ASN A 227 -18.39 -9.28 17.49
N ASN A 228 -19.28 -8.35 17.11
CA ASN A 228 -20.73 -8.52 17.18
C ASN A 228 -21.34 -9.03 15.87
N LEU A 229 -20.56 -9.12 14.79
CA LEU A 229 -21.03 -9.62 13.51
C LEU A 229 -21.34 -11.12 13.61
N ASP A 230 -22.32 -11.58 12.83
CA ASP A 230 -22.64 -13.01 12.76
C ASP A 230 -21.40 -13.83 12.41
N LYS A 231 -21.17 -14.91 13.13
CA LYS A 231 -20.03 -15.82 12.90
C LYS A 231 -20.07 -16.41 11.49
N ASP A 232 -21.25 -16.62 10.91
CA ASP A 232 -21.40 -17.09 9.55
C ASP A 232 -20.97 -16.02 8.53
N LYS A 233 -21.16 -14.73 8.82
CA LYS A 233 -20.63 -13.63 7.99
C LYS A 233 -19.11 -13.54 8.08
N ILE A 234 -18.53 -13.62 9.29
CA ILE A 234 -17.06 -13.66 9.47
C ILE A 234 -16.45 -14.85 8.72
N LYS A 235 -17.08 -16.02 8.83
CA LYS A 235 -16.67 -17.22 8.09
C LYS A 235 -16.76 -16.99 6.58
N LEU A 236 -17.86 -16.44 6.08
CA LEU A 236 -18.04 -16.13 4.65
C LEU A 236 -16.94 -15.20 4.15
N MET A 237 -16.67 -14.09 4.85
CA MET A 237 -15.61 -13.14 4.49
C MET A 237 -14.22 -13.81 4.42
N ALA A 238 -13.88 -14.63 5.43
CA ALA A 238 -12.61 -15.34 5.47
C ALA A 238 -12.51 -16.41 4.38
N ASP A 239 -13.57 -17.19 4.16
CA ASP A 239 -13.63 -18.22 3.14
C ASP A 239 -13.49 -17.62 1.74
N THR A 240 -14.12 -16.48 1.46
CA THR A 240 -14.01 -15.81 0.16
C THR A 240 -12.55 -15.47 -0.16
N ILE A 241 -11.85 -14.77 0.73
CA ILE A 241 -10.45 -14.37 0.45
C ILE A 241 -9.48 -15.54 0.47
N THR A 242 -9.68 -16.54 1.33
CA THR A 242 -8.80 -17.72 1.38
C THR A 242 -9.01 -18.66 0.19
N ASN A 243 -10.25 -18.78 -0.31
CA ASN A 243 -10.52 -19.51 -1.55
C ASN A 243 -9.98 -18.77 -2.77
N GLY A 244 -10.16 -17.44 -2.85
CA GLY A 244 -9.53 -16.62 -3.89
C GLY A 244 -8.04 -16.92 -3.94
N PHE A 245 -7.32 -16.71 -2.83
CA PHE A 245 -5.89 -17.01 -2.76
C PHE A 245 -5.51 -18.39 -3.29
N ARG A 246 -6.27 -19.45 -2.99
CA ARG A 246 -6.04 -20.82 -3.52
C ARG A 246 -6.33 -20.92 -5.02
N GLU A 247 -7.46 -20.40 -5.48
CA GLU A 247 -7.85 -20.44 -6.90
C GLU A 247 -6.87 -19.67 -7.79
N GLY A 248 -6.29 -18.57 -7.30
CA GLY A 248 -5.24 -17.85 -8.02
C GLY A 248 -4.01 -18.73 -8.33
N PHE A 249 -3.65 -19.69 -7.48
CA PHE A 249 -2.61 -20.68 -7.81
C PHE A 249 -3.06 -21.66 -8.89
N VAL A 250 -4.33 -22.09 -8.86
CA VAL A 250 -4.88 -23.03 -9.84
C VAL A 250 -4.93 -22.40 -11.23
N LEU A 251 -5.47 -21.19 -11.35
CA LEU A 251 -5.67 -20.49 -12.62
C LEU A 251 -4.35 -20.13 -13.31
N THR A 252 -3.34 -19.77 -12.51
CA THR A 252 -2.01 -19.43 -13.01
C THR A 252 -1.07 -20.65 -13.12
N ASN A 253 -1.61 -21.88 -12.96
CA ASN A 253 -0.87 -23.13 -13.03
C ASN A 253 0.38 -23.16 -12.11
N LYS A 254 0.26 -22.56 -10.92
CA LYS A 254 1.33 -22.47 -9.91
C LYS A 254 1.15 -23.55 -8.85
N ASP A 255 2.26 -24.18 -8.49
CA ASP A 255 2.29 -25.25 -7.50
C ASP A 255 2.37 -24.72 -6.07
N LEU A 256 1.21 -24.59 -5.42
CA LEU A 256 1.10 -24.16 -4.02
C LEU A 256 1.83 -25.09 -3.05
N SER A 257 1.98 -26.38 -3.37
CA SER A 257 2.60 -27.36 -2.46
C SER A 257 4.09 -27.11 -2.19
N LYS A 258 4.73 -26.29 -3.04
CA LYS A 258 6.12 -25.82 -2.87
C LYS A 258 6.23 -24.64 -1.91
N LYS A 259 5.11 -24.08 -1.45
CA LYS A 259 5.07 -22.90 -0.58
C LYS A 259 4.63 -23.27 0.83
N LYS A 260 5.03 -22.44 1.78
CA LYS A 260 4.76 -22.65 3.21
C LYS A 260 4.23 -21.41 3.90
N TYR A 261 4.72 -20.23 3.52
CA TYR A 261 4.44 -18.99 4.24
C TYR A 261 3.65 -18.02 3.38
N TYR A 262 2.76 -17.24 3.99
CA TYR A 262 2.03 -16.18 3.31
C TYR A 262 1.96 -14.93 4.20
N HIS A 263 1.73 -13.77 3.61
CA HIS A 263 1.57 -12.52 4.36
C HIS A 263 0.09 -12.25 4.61
N ILE A 264 -0.22 -11.63 5.74
CA ILE A 264 -1.52 -10.98 5.95
C ILE A 264 -1.27 -9.51 6.23
N GLU A 265 -1.93 -8.66 5.46
CA GLU A 265 -1.85 -7.20 5.57
C GLU A 265 -3.24 -6.65 5.88
N TYR A 266 -3.37 -5.83 6.92
CA TYR A 266 -4.68 -5.39 7.41
C TYR A 266 -4.58 -4.18 8.36
N LEU A 267 -5.68 -3.44 8.50
CA LEU A 267 -5.84 -2.39 9.50
C LEU A 267 -6.22 -2.97 10.86
N THR A 268 -5.58 -2.49 11.93
CA THR A 268 -5.92 -2.82 13.33
C THR A 268 -7.43 -2.71 13.57
N GLY A 269 -8.02 -3.68 14.24
CA GLY A 269 -9.47 -3.83 14.43
C GLY A 269 -10.10 -4.96 13.60
N PHE A 270 -9.40 -5.49 12.59
CA PHE A 270 -9.85 -6.64 11.77
C PHE A 270 -9.35 -8.01 12.28
N GLU A 271 -8.76 -8.09 13.47
CA GLU A 271 -8.06 -9.28 13.97
C GLU A 271 -8.93 -10.52 14.07
N ILE A 272 -10.23 -10.40 14.29
CA ILE A 272 -11.16 -11.54 14.30
C ILE A 272 -11.29 -12.19 12.93
N LEU A 273 -11.38 -11.37 11.87
CA LEU A 273 -11.37 -11.87 10.50
C LEU A 273 -10.01 -12.50 10.18
N VAL A 274 -8.92 -11.84 10.56
CA VAL A 274 -7.55 -12.34 10.35
C VAL A 274 -7.34 -13.68 11.06
N LYS A 275 -7.83 -13.84 12.29
CA LYS A 275 -7.77 -15.11 13.03
C LYS A 275 -8.43 -16.23 12.25
N LYS A 276 -9.61 -15.97 11.66
CA LYS A 276 -10.31 -16.96 10.85
C LYS A 276 -9.56 -17.30 9.55
N ILE A 277 -8.93 -16.33 8.92
CA ILE A 277 -8.06 -16.53 7.74
C ILE A 277 -6.84 -17.41 8.09
N ILE A 278 -6.21 -17.17 9.25
CA ILE A 278 -5.10 -18.00 9.75
C ILE A 278 -5.54 -19.46 9.93
N GLU A 279 -6.70 -19.68 10.54
CA GLU A 279 -7.27 -21.02 10.71
C GLU A 279 -7.50 -21.72 9.37
N ASN A 280 -8.17 -21.05 8.43
CA ASN A 280 -8.49 -21.60 7.11
C ASN A 280 -7.23 -22.03 6.33
N LEU A 281 -6.19 -21.21 6.32
CA LEU A 281 -4.98 -21.50 5.54
C LEU A 281 -4.05 -22.50 6.22
N ARG A 282 -4.12 -22.61 7.55
CA ARG A 282 -3.46 -23.68 8.30
C ARG A 282 -4.02 -25.06 7.95
N GLU A 283 -5.32 -25.17 7.66
CA GLU A 283 -5.94 -26.44 7.24
C GLU A 283 -5.35 -26.98 5.93
N ILE A 284 -4.83 -26.10 5.06
CA ILE A 284 -4.15 -26.47 3.81
C ILE A 284 -2.61 -26.45 3.93
N GLY A 285 -2.08 -26.35 5.15
CA GLY A 285 -0.65 -26.50 5.45
C GLY A 285 0.19 -25.23 5.34
N LEU A 286 -0.43 -24.06 5.15
CA LEU A 286 0.27 -22.76 5.10
C LEU A 286 0.36 -22.12 6.49
N GLU A 287 1.33 -21.22 6.67
CA GLU A 287 1.56 -20.50 7.92
C GLU A 287 1.68 -18.99 7.69
N ALA A 288 0.98 -18.20 8.51
CA ALA A 288 0.99 -16.75 8.39
C ALA A 288 2.33 -16.14 8.86
N LEU A 289 2.82 -15.15 8.12
CA LEU A 289 3.80 -14.16 8.53
C LEU A 289 3.11 -12.80 8.57
N ILE A 290 3.16 -12.12 9.72
CA ILE A 290 2.45 -10.85 9.93
C ILE A 290 3.48 -9.80 10.32
N TYR A 291 3.81 -8.95 9.34
CA TYR A 291 4.86 -7.94 9.45
C TYR A 291 4.26 -6.54 9.58
N ARG A 292 4.95 -5.65 10.29
CA ARG A 292 4.47 -4.28 10.53
C ARG A 292 4.70 -3.39 9.33
N ASN A 293 3.87 -2.36 9.14
CA ASN A 293 4.19 -1.26 8.24
C ASN A 293 5.49 -0.53 8.62
N SER A 294 6.23 -0.05 7.62
CA SER A 294 7.47 0.70 7.82
C SER A 294 7.22 2.03 8.55
N THR A 295 7.93 2.28 9.66
CA THR A 295 7.83 3.50 10.46
C THR A 295 9.07 4.40 10.40
N LEU A 296 10.20 3.85 9.94
CA LEU A 296 11.49 4.56 9.84
C LEU A 296 11.75 5.04 8.42
N SER A 297 12.39 6.21 8.29
CA SER A 297 12.78 6.77 6.99
C SER A 297 13.57 5.75 6.15
N LEU A 298 14.51 5.01 6.74
CA LEU A 298 15.38 4.04 6.07
C LEU A 298 14.62 2.86 5.46
N THR A 299 13.52 2.44 6.09
CA THR A 299 12.64 1.37 5.59
C THR A 299 11.54 1.87 4.63
N GLY A 300 11.51 3.19 4.37
CA GLY A 300 10.56 3.84 3.47
C GLY A 300 9.19 4.05 4.12
N ARG A 301 8.99 5.21 4.76
CA ARG A 301 7.66 5.66 5.19
C ARG A 301 6.75 5.83 3.99
N ARG A 302 5.48 5.49 4.17
CA ARG A 302 4.45 5.63 3.14
C ARG A 302 3.36 6.55 3.66
N SER A 303 3.07 7.60 2.89
CA SER A 303 1.97 8.53 3.19
C SER A 303 0.58 7.96 2.86
N ALA A 304 0.53 7.03 1.91
CA ALA A 304 -0.66 6.33 1.45
C ALA A 304 -0.33 4.84 1.24
N SER A 305 -1.36 3.99 1.20
CA SER A 305 -1.21 2.57 0.86
C SER A 305 -0.16 1.84 1.74
N LYS A 306 -0.35 1.94 3.06
CA LYS A 306 0.44 1.21 4.08
C LYS A 306 0.37 -0.30 3.81
N ARG A 307 1.44 -1.01 4.12
CA ARG A 307 1.60 -2.45 3.86
C ARG A 307 1.95 -3.19 5.14
N GLY A 308 1.50 -4.43 5.27
CA GLY A 308 1.59 -5.18 6.54
C GLY A 308 0.44 -4.84 7.49
N TYR A 309 0.63 -5.00 8.80
CA TYR A 309 -0.33 -4.51 9.79
C TYR A 309 0.03 -3.10 10.27
N TYR A 310 -1.01 -2.29 10.53
CA TYR A 310 -0.87 -0.90 10.98
C TYR A 310 -2.12 -0.42 11.73
N GLY A 311 -1.97 0.61 12.56
CA GLY A 311 -3.07 1.33 13.23
C GLY A 311 -3.59 2.52 12.43
N ASP A 312 -4.38 3.39 13.07
CA ASP A 312 -4.82 4.63 12.42
C ASP A 312 -3.65 5.58 12.15
N PHE A 313 -3.91 6.58 11.33
CA PHE A 313 -3.04 7.72 11.22
C PHE A 313 -3.31 8.68 12.37
N ALA A 314 -2.32 8.88 13.25
CA ALA A 314 -2.39 9.96 14.24
C ALA A 314 -2.57 11.32 13.56
N ASN A 315 -1.94 11.50 12.38
CA ASN A 315 -2.15 12.62 11.49
C ASN A 315 -1.71 12.30 10.05
N ASN A 316 -2.62 12.40 9.08
CA ASN A 316 -2.30 12.16 7.67
C ASN A 316 -1.27 13.15 7.10
N GLN A 317 -1.26 14.40 7.58
CA GLN A 317 -0.27 15.40 7.15
C GLN A 317 1.13 15.06 7.67
N PHE A 318 1.26 14.47 8.85
CA PHE A 318 2.55 13.98 9.35
C PHE A 318 3.15 12.93 8.41
N GLU A 319 2.33 11.95 8.01
CA GLU A 319 2.77 10.89 7.10
C GLU A 319 3.14 11.45 5.71
N TYR A 320 2.37 12.42 5.23
CA TYR A 320 2.68 13.12 3.97
C TYR A 320 3.96 13.95 4.04
N ASP A 321 4.16 14.70 5.12
CA ASP A 321 5.34 15.56 5.32
C ASP A 321 6.65 14.76 5.41
N HIS A 322 6.57 13.51 5.87
CA HIS A 322 7.73 12.66 6.16
C HIS A 322 7.92 11.48 5.20
N LYS A 323 7.11 11.37 4.15
CA LYS A 323 7.17 10.25 3.17
C LYS A 323 8.48 10.18 2.41
N ASP A 324 9.12 11.33 2.17
CA ASP A 324 10.34 11.45 1.37
C ASP A 324 11.56 11.81 2.22
N ASP A 325 11.50 11.58 3.54
CA ASP A 325 12.59 11.86 4.49
C ASP A 325 13.93 11.20 4.12
N MET A 326 13.89 10.02 3.50
CA MET A 326 15.09 9.33 3.00
C MET A 326 15.88 10.20 2.00
N SER A 327 15.22 11.13 1.29
CA SER A 327 15.86 12.05 0.34
C SER A 327 17.02 12.85 0.94
N LEU A 328 17.03 13.04 2.28
CA LEU A 328 18.08 13.73 3.01
C LEU A 328 19.44 13.07 2.74
N TYR A 329 19.54 11.77 2.99
CA TYR A 329 20.78 10.99 2.90
C TYR A 329 20.84 10.07 1.68
N PHE A 330 19.81 10.06 0.83
CA PHE A 330 19.81 9.23 -0.37
C PHE A 330 20.72 9.81 -1.46
N ASP A 331 21.86 9.18 -1.69
CA ASP A 331 22.77 9.44 -2.80
C ASP A 331 23.23 8.11 -3.43
N LYS A 332 24.07 8.19 -4.45
CA LYS A 332 24.54 7.00 -5.16
C LYS A 332 25.35 6.04 -4.25
N PRO A 333 26.32 6.50 -3.44
CA PRO A 333 27.00 5.63 -2.47
C PRO A 333 26.05 4.93 -1.50
N PHE A 334 25.10 5.66 -0.91
CA PHE A 334 24.12 5.08 0.00
C PHE A 334 23.21 4.06 -0.71
N MET A 335 22.75 4.36 -1.93
CA MET A 335 21.97 3.44 -2.75
C MET A 335 22.72 2.11 -2.99
N GLU A 336 23.99 2.18 -3.39
CA GLU A 336 24.83 1.00 -3.63
C GLU A 336 25.05 0.19 -2.34
N ARG A 337 25.30 0.86 -1.21
CA ARG A 337 25.39 0.22 0.11
C ARG A 337 24.10 -0.47 0.50
N LYS A 338 22.96 0.22 0.42
CA LYS A 338 21.65 -0.33 0.76
C LYS A 338 21.27 -1.53 -0.10
N LEU A 339 21.59 -1.51 -1.41
CA LEU A 339 21.40 -2.67 -2.29
C LEU A 339 22.30 -3.85 -1.89
N GLY A 340 23.55 -3.58 -1.48
CA GLY A 340 24.48 -4.59 -0.98
C GLY A 340 23.98 -5.27 0.30
N VAL A 341 23.52 -4.46 1.28
CA VAL A 341 22.94 -4.95 2.53
C VAL A 341 21.66 -5.74 2.28
N LEU A 342 20.77 -5.22 1.42
CA LEU A 342 19.52 -5.90 1.06
C LEU A 342 19.80 -7.27 0.44
N LYS A 343 20.82 -7.37 -0.42
CA LYS A 343 21.26 -8.65 -0.99
C LYS A 343 21.76 -9.60 0.09
N ALA A 344 22.63 -9.15 0.99
CA ALA A 344 23.13 -9.98 2.08
C ALA A 344 22.00 -10.47 3.00
N SER A 345 21.01 -9.62 3.26
CA SER A 345 19.82 -9.97 4.05
C SER A 345 18.98 -11.04 3.36
N TYR A 346 18.71 -10.90 2.05
CA TYR A 346 18.02 -11.94 1.28
C TYR A 346 18.78 -13.26 1.22
N GLU A 347 20.12 -13.22 1.17
CA GLU A 347 20.93 -14.45 1.27
C GLU A 347 20.72 -15.16 2.61
N LYS A 348 20.69 -14.41 3.71
CA LYS A 348 20.47 -14.96 5.06
C LYS A 348 19.10 -15.65 5.20
N TYR A 349 18.05 -15.07 4.61
CA TYR A 349 16.68 -15.60 4.70
C TYR A 349 16.20 -16.30 3.42
N ARG A 350 17.12 -16.70 2.54
CA ARG A 350 16.85 -17.27 1.20
C ARG A 350 15.87 -18.44 1.25
N GLU A 351 16.05 -19.35 2.19
CA GLU A 351 15.19 -20.53 2.35
C GLU A 351 13.74 -20.10 2.60
N PHE A 352 13.50 -19.27 3.61
CA PHE A 352 12.16 -18.80 3.94
C PHE A 352 11.53 -17.95 2.82
N ALA A 353 12.32 -17.06 2.21
CA ALA A 353 11.86 -16.23 1.08
C ALA A 353 11.41 -17.10 -0.11
N SER A 354 12.10 -18.20 -0.39
CA SER A 354 11.73 -19.11 -1.48
C SER A 354 10.40 -19.85 -1.24
N LEU A 355 10.03 -20.06 0.02
CA LEU A 355 8.79 -20.71 0.46
C LEU A 355 7.60 -19.75 0.56
N TYR A 356 7.78 -18.48 0.21
CA TYR A 356 6.72 -17.47 0.27
C TYR A 356 5.71 -17.64 -0.86
N ALA A 357 4.43 -17.77 -0.48
CA ALA A 357 3.27 -17.95 -1.34
C ALA A 357 2.66 -16.64 -1.84
N GLY A 358 2.99 -15.52 -1.20
CA GLY A 358 2.44 -14.20 -1.51
C GLY A 358 1.50 -13.63 -0.45
N PRO A 359 0.97 -12.42 -0.68
CA PRO A 359 0.19 -11.70 0.31
C PRO A 359 -1.32 -11.92 0.19
N ILE A 360 -1.97 -11.87 1.34
CA ILE A 360 -3.41 -11.69 1.51
C ILE A 360 -3.62 -10.31 2.10
N VAL A 361 -4.32 -9.45 1.37
CA VAL A 361 -4.46 -8.04 1.69
C VAL A 361 -5.91 -7.72 1.99
N ILE A 362 -6.17 -7.21 3.20
CA ILE A 362 -7.46 -6.66 3.60
C ILE A 362 -7.32 -5.14 3.60
N GLU A 363 -7.78 -4.53 2.52
CA GLU A 363 -7.81 -3.07 2.40
C GLU A 363 -9.05 -2.48 3.10
N THR A 364 -8.92 -1.22 3.47
CA THR A 364 -10.01 -0.44 4.06
C THR A 364 -10.33 0.77 3.20
N PHE A 365 -11.58 1.23 3.32
CA PHE A 365 -12.01 2.47 2.68
C PHE A 365 -13.11 3.17 3.49
N GLY A 366 -13.40 4.42 3.14
CA GLY A 366 -14.40 5.25 3.83
C GLY A 366 -13.84 6.09 4.98
N GLU A 367 -12.52 6.12 5.14
CA GLU A 367 -11.83 7.15 5.90
C GLU A 367 -12.14 8.55 5.33
N LYS A 368 -12.05 9.57 6.18
CA LYS A 368 -12.23 10.96 5.73
C LYS A 368 -11.20 11.28 4.64
N PRO A 369 -11.62 11.80 3.46
CA PRO A 369 -10.70 12.22 2.42
C PRO A 369 -9.65 13.18 2.95
N PHE A 370 -8.40 12.97 2.56
CA PHE A 370 -7.26 13.80 2.95
C PHE A 370 -6.72 14.55 1.74
N ASN A 371 -6.72 15.88 1.82
CA ASN A 371 -6.07 16.74 0.83
C ASN A 371 -4.78 17.31 1.46
N PRO A 372 -3.60 16.85 1.03
CA PRO A 372 -2.34 17.29 1.64
C PRO A 372 -2.05 18.78 1.38
N GLU A 373 -1.53 19.47 2.39
CA GLU A 373 -0.86 20.76 2.23
C GLU A 373 0.58 20.52 1.77
N ILE A 374 0.98 21.10 0.63
CA ILE A 374 2.38 21.08 0.19
C ILE A 374 3.16 22.11 1.01
N LYS A 375 4.23 21.66 1.67
CA LYS A 375 5.11 22.50 2.48
C LYS A 375 6.51 22.51 1.88
N GLU A 376 7.08 23.69 1.70
CA GLU A 376 8.44 23.85 1.17
C GLU A 376 9.52 23.37 2.16
N GLU A 377 9.17 23.29 3.43
CA GLU A 377 10.04 22.87 4.53
C GLU A 377 10.18 21.35 4.64
N SER A 378 9.26 20.59 4.03
CA SER A 378 9.29 19.14 3.99
C SER A 378 10.39 18.63 3.05
N LEU A 379 11.05 17.54 3.43
CA LEU A 379 12.11 16.94 2.62
C LEU A 379 11.51 16.26 1.39
N ASN A 380 12.07 16.54 0.22
CA ASN A 380 11.62 16.02 -1.07
C ASN A 380 12.83 15.64 -1.93
N TYR A 381 12.66 14.69 -2.85
CA TYR A 381 13.71 14.33 -3.79
C TYR A 381 13.95 15.44 -4.81
N PRO A 382 15.14 16.10 -4.82
CA PRO A 382 15.50 17.03 -5.88
C PRO A 382 15.62 16.31 -7.23
N LEU A 383 15.51 17.06 -8.34
CA LEU A 383 15.44 16.52 -9.70
C LEU A 383 16.60 15.57 -10.03
N ASP A 384 17.81 15.85 -9.53
CA ASP A 384 19.01 15.02 -9.72
C ASP A 384 18.96 13.68 -8.97
N LYS A 385 18.18 13.59 -7.88
CA LYS A 385 17.98 12.36 -7.09
C LYS A 385 16.76 11.55 -7.50
N GLN A 386 15.82 12.11 -8.28
CA GLN A 386 14.62 11.37 -8.72
C GLN A 386 14.98 10.17 -9.60
N SER A 387 15.95 10.32 -10.50
CA SER A 387 16.45 9.23 -11.35
C SER A 387 17.10 8.11 -10.51
N LEU A 388 17.81 8.45 -9.43
CA LEU A 388 18.39 7.47 -8.51
C LEU A 388 17.30 6.69 -7.75
N LYS A 389 16.20 7.34 -7.36
CA LYS A 389 15.06 6.67 -6.72
C LYS A 389 14.43 5.64 -7.67
N VAL A 390 14.22 6.01 -8.94
CA VAL A 390 13.74 5.09 -9.99
C VAL A 390 14.72 3.94 -10.20
N GLU A 391 16.03 4.23 -10.29
CA GLU A 391 17.07 3.22 -10.44
C GLU A 391 17.09 2.23 -9.27
N PHE A 392 16.99 2.72 -8.03
CA PHE A 392 16.92 1.88 -6.84
C PHE A 392 15.68 1.00 -6.82
N ASN A 393 14.51 1.53 -7.15
CA ASN A 393 13.27 0.75 -7.22
C ASN A 393 13.39 -0.38 -8.24
N ASN A 394 13.92 -0.08 -9.44
CA ASN A 394 14.15 -1.08 -10.47
C ASN A 394 15.15 -2.17 -10.01
N LYS A 395 16.30 -1.77 -9.43
CA LYS A 395 17.32 -2.70 -8.96
C LYS A 395 16.86 -3.55 -7.77
N SER A 396 16.14 -2.95 -6.83
CA SER A 396 15.63 -3.65 -5.64
C SER A 396 14.52 -4.64 -6.00
N MET A 397 13.64 -4.32 -6.95
CA MET A 397 12.63 -5.26 -7.46
C MET A 397 13.28 -6.45 -8.18
N GLN A 398 14.27 -6.20 -9.04
CA GLN A 398 15.03 -7.26 -9.71
C GLN A 398 15.77 -8.15 -8.69
N LEU A 399 16.36 -7.53 -7.66
CA LEU A 399 17.00 -8.26 -6.57
C LEU A 399 16.00 -9.15 -5.84
N LEU A 400 14.84 -8.62 -5.42
CA LEU A 400 13.77 -9.36 -4.77
C LEU A 400 13.33 -10.57 -5.61
N ASN A 401 13.12 -10.38 -6.92
CA ASN A 401 12.66 -11.45 -7.82
C ASN A 401 13.63 -12.66 -7.89
N ASN A 402 14.92 -12.47 -7.54
CA ASN A 402 15.87 -13.59 -7.46
C ASN A 402 15.65 -14.51 -6.25
N TYR A 403 14.96 -14.04 -5.21
CA TYR A 403 14.70 -14.78 -3.97
C TYR A 403 13.21 -15.13 -3.82
N VAL A 404 12.34 -14.22 -4.25
CA VAL A 404 10.88 -14.36 -4.25
C VAL A 404 10.41 -14.24 -5.68
N LYS A 405 10.31 -15.38 -6.37
CA LYS A 405 9.91 -15.40 -7.78
C LYS A 405 8.43 -15.08 -7.92
N SER A 406 8.10 -14.00 -8.62
CA SER A 406 6.71 -13.64 -8.93
C SER A 406 5.97 -14.78 -9.64
N SER A 407 6.68 -15.57 -10.44
CA SER A 407 6.12 -16.71 -11.16
C SER A 407 5.72 -17.92 -10.30
N GLU A 408 6.11 -17.95 -9.03
CA GLU A 408 5.79 -19.06 -8.13
C GLU A 408 4.84 -18.66 -6.98
N ARG A 409 4.38 -17.41 -6.94
CA ARG A 409 3.49 -16.88 -5.89
C ARG A 409 2.18 -16.38 -6.48
N SER A 410 1.16 -16.26 -5.64
CA SER A 410 -0.11 -15.60 -5.95
C SER A 410 -0.33 -14.43 -4.99
N PHE A 411 -1.47 -13.78 -5.06
CA PHE A 411 -1.95 -12.86 -4.04
C PHE A 411 -3.48 -12.95 -3.96
N SER A 412 -4.05 -12.42 -2.90
CA SER A 412 -5.48 -12.12 -2.90
C SER A 412 -5.73 -10.83 -2.14
N ILE A 413 -6.65 -10.02 -2.63
CA ILE A 413 -6.98 -8.72 -2.06
C ILE A 413 -8.50 -8.57 -1.97
N ILE A 414 -8.97 -8.01 -0.85
CA ILE A 414 -10.36 -7.70 -0.57
C ILE A 414 -10.44 -6.37 0.17
N SER A 415 -11.50 -5.60 -0.06
CA SER A 415 -11.70 -4.34 0.66
C SER A 415 -12.99 -4.34 1.49
N PHE A 416 -12.95 -3.70 2.66
CA PHE A 416 -14.11 -3.47 3.52
C PHE A 416 -14.19 -2.00 3.97
N PRO A 417 -15.40 -1.45 4.16
CA PRO A 417 -15.53 -0.10 4.66
C PRO A 417 -15.16 -0.04 6.14
N VAL A 418 -14.71 1.13 6.59
CA VAL A 418 -14.52 1.44 8.01
C VAL A 418 -15.66 2.30 8.56
N ALA A 419 -15.82 2.29 9.88
CA ALA A 419 -16.89 3.00 10.58
C ALA A 419 -16.94 4.52 10.31
N GLN A 420 -15.84 5.11 9.83
CA GLN A 420 -15.79 6.52 9.43
C GLN A 420 -16.66 6.86 8.21
N ILE A 421 -17.13 5.86 7.44
CA ILE A 421 -17.89 6.06 6.21
C ILE A 421 -19.24 6.77 6.41
N GLY A 422 -19.78 6.75 7.63
CA GLY A 422 -20.95 7.55 8.02
C GLY A 422 -22.05 6.75 8.69
N GLU A 423 -23.25 7.34 8.77
CA GLU A 423 -24.38 6.80 9.53
C GLU A 423 -24.94 5.48 8.97
N ASN A 424 -24.80 5.24 7.66
CA ASN A 424 -25.24 4.00 7.00
C ASN A 424 -24.16 2.90 7.01
N PHE A 425 -23.22 2.95 7.95
CA PHE A 425 -22.06 2.04 7.98
C PHE A 425 -22.47 0.57 7.96
N ASP A 426 -23.42 0.16 8.80
CA ASP A 426 -23.86 -1.22 8.91
C ASP A 426 -24.48 -1.73 7.58
N GLU A 427 -25.32 -0.91 6.94
CA GLU A 427 -25.93 -1.25 5.64
C GLU A 427 -24.90 -1.29 4.52
N ILE A 428 -23.97 -0.33 4.49
CA ILE A 428 -22.89 -0.30 3.49
C ILE A 428 -21.99 -1.52 3.67
N PHE A 429 -21.61 -1.88 4.91
CA PHE A 429 -20.80 -3.05 5.19
C PHE A 429 -21.47 -4.33 4.68
N ASP A 430 -22.78 -4.47 4.89
CA ASP A 430 -23.55 -5.60 4.40
C ASP A 430 -23.65 -5.65 2.87
N GLU A 431 -23.82 -4.51 2.19
CA GLU A 431 -23.76 -4.49 0.72
C GLU A 431 -22.36 -4.86 0.20
N ILE A 432 -21.30 -4.44 0.88
CA ILE A 432 -19.92 -4.77 0.49
C ILE A 432 -19.62 -6.25 0.71
N ILE A 433 -20.14 -6.88 1.77
CA ILE A 433 -20.10 -8.34 1.89
C ILE A 433 -20.73 -8.99 0.66
N LYS A 434 -21.95 -8.55 0.26
CA LYS A 434 -22.63 -9.12 -0.92
C LYS A 434 -21.83 -8.94 -2.20
N ILE A 435 -21.26 -7.75 -2.42
CA ILE A 435 -20.41 -7.43 -3.57
C ILE A 435 -19.18 -8.35 -3.59
N ASN A 436 -18.50 -8.52 -2.45
CA ASN A 436 -17.34 -9.39 -2.33
C ASN A 436 -17.67 -10.88 -2.50
N THR A 437 -18.93 -11.28 -2.29
CA THR A 437 -19.37 -12.69 -2.32
C THR A 437 -20.29 -13.00 -3.51
N LEU A 438 -20.22 -12.22 -4.60
CA LEU A 438 -21.01 -12.48 -5.81
C LEU A 438 -20.73 -13.87 -6.37
N ASP A 439 -21.77 -14.51 -6.92
CA ASP A 439 -21.68 -15.88 -7.44
C ASP A 439 -20.99 -15.93 -8.80
N SER A 440 -19.77 -16.44 -8.83
CA SER A 440 -18.98 -16.58 -10.06
C SER A 440 -19.63 -17.49 -11.11
N SER A 441 -20.53 -18.40 -10.73
CA SER A 441 -21.25 -19.25 -11.67
C SER A 441 -22.27 -18.47 -12.52
N VAL A 442 -22.71 -17.30 -12.06
CA VAL A 442 -23.58 -16.39 -12.81
C VAL A 442 -22.77 -15.52 -13.77
N TYR A 443 -21.62 -15.00 -13.31
CA TYR A 443 -20.81 -14.07 -14.10
C TYR A 443 -19.98 -14.77 -15.17
N ARG A 444 -19.49 -15.98 -14.90
CA ARG A 444 -18.69 -16.76 -15.84
C ARG A 444 -19.29 -16.83 -17.25
N PRO A 445 -20.52 -17.33 -17.47
CA PRO A 445 -21.08 -17.43 -18.82
C PRO A 445 -21.33 -16.06 -19.48
N ILE A 446 -21.58 -15.00 -18.69
CA ILE A 446 -21.74 -13.63 -19.22
C ILE A 446 -20.39 -13.12 -19.74
N HIS A 447 -19.33 -13.29 -18.96
CA HIS A 447 -17.97 -12.91 -19.34
C HIS A 447 -17.50 -13.70 -20.57
N GLU A 448 -17.78 -15.00 -20.63
CA GLU A 448 -17.48 -15.82 -21.82
C GLU A 448 -18.11 -15.24 -23.09
N LYS A 449 -19.35 -14.72 -23.03
CA LYS A 449 -19.98 -14.04 -24.19
C LYS A 449 -19.29 -12.75 -24.59
N LEU A 450 -18.85 -11.94 -23.62
CA LEU A 450 -18.07 -10.74 -23.89
C LEU A 450 -16.74 -11.09 -24.57
N ILE A 451 -16.03 -12.07 -24.00
CA ILE A 451 -14.73 -12.54 -24.48
C ILE A 451 -14.84 -13.14 -25.88
N ASP A 452 -15.86 -13.96 -26.15
CA ASP A 452 -16.11 -14.54 -27.48
C ASP A 452 -16.21 -13.47 -28.57
N VAL A 453 -16.92 -12.37 -28.31
CA VAL A 453 -17.04 -11.25 -29.25
C VAL A 453 -15.70 -10.51 -29.39
N LEU A 454 -15.05 -10.19 -28.27
CA LEU A 454 -13.79 -9.45 -28.24
C LEU A 454 -12.63 -10.22 -28.90
N ASN A 455 -12.61 -11.54 -28.82
CA ASN A 455 -11.62 -12.41 -29.47
C ASN A 455 -11.68 -12.31 -31.01
N THR A 456 -12.80 -11.90 -31.58
CA THR A 456 -12.95 -11.71 -33.04
C THR A 456 -12.57 -10.30 -33.52
N ALA A 457 -12.35 -9.38 -32.58
CA ALA A 457 -12.15 -7.98 -32.87
C ALA A 457 -10.67 -7.64 -33.12
N LYS A 458 -10.43 -6.69 -34.03
CA LYS A 458 -9.11 -6.06 -34.21
C LYS A 458 -8.90 -4.87 -33.29
N TYR A 459 -9.97 -4.19 -32.90
CA TYR A 459 -9.92 -3.13 -31.90
C TYR A 459 -11.27 -2.96 -31.22
N ALA A 460 -11.24 -2.44 -30.00
CA ALA A 460 -12.40 -1.88 -29.33
C ALA A 460 -12.45 -0.35 -29.57
N HIS A 461 -13.65 0.20 -29.76
CA HIS A 461 -13.89 1.64 -29.84
C HIS A 461 -14.77 2.07 -28.68
N ILE A 462 -14.25 3.00 -27.88
CA ILE A 462 -14.85 3.51 -26.65
C ILE A 462 -15.11 5.01 -26.84
N THR A 463 -16.34 5.45 -26.57
CA THR A 463 -16.71 6.86 -26.64
C THR A 463 -17.40 7.32 -25.37
N GLY A 464 -17.13 8.55 -24.93
CA GLY A 464 -17.79 9.20 -23.80
C GLY A 464 -19.14 9.82 -24.18
N MET A 465 -19.93 10.16 -23.16
CA MET A 465 -21.15 10.96 -23.23
C MET A 465 -21.22 11.94 -22.05
N ASN A 466 -22.25 12.80 -22.00
CA ASN A 466 -22.46 13.72 -20.86
C ASN A 466 -21.26 14.61 -20.53
N ASN A 467 -20.64 15.20 -21.56
CA ASN A 467 -19.41 16.01 -21.51
C ASN A 467 -18.10 15.24 -21.31
N ASN A 468 -18.16 13.92 -21.11
CA ASN A 468 -16.97 13.08 -21.18
C ASN A 468 -16.43 13.08 -22.62
N LYS A 469 -15.15 13.41 -22.78
CA LYS A 469 -14.48 13.64 -24.08
C LYS A 469 -13.81 12.38 -24.64
N THR A 470 -14.04 11.22 -24.03
CA THR A 470 -13.38 9.98 -24.46
C THR A 470 -13.73 9.66 -25.91
N ASP A 471 -12.71 9.41 -26.71
CA ASP A 471 -12.78 8.80 -28.04
C ASP A 471 -11.50 8.01 -28.21
N LEU A 472 -11.57 6.72 -27.90
CA LEU A 472 -10.41 5.86 -27.71
C LEU A 472 -10.57 4.60 -28.55
N LYS A 473 -9.57 4.34 -29.39
CA LYS A 473 -9.41 3.09 -30.11
C LYS A 473 -8.33 2.26 -29.39
N VAL A 474 -8.68 1.07 -28.95
CA VAL A 474 -7.74 0.12 -28.32
C VAL A 474 -7.54 -1.09 -29.23
N SER A 475 -6.34 -1.26 -29.77
CA SER A 475 -5.97 -2.40 -30.60
C SER A 475 -5.91 -3.68 -29.75
N LEU A 476 -6.44 -4.76 -30.30
CA LEU A 476 -6.58 -6.05 -29.60
C LEU A 476 -5.70 -7.12 -30.24
N PHE A 477 -5.14 -7.99 -29.41
CA PHE A 477 -4.35 -9.12 -29.87
C PHE A 477 -5.20 -10.04 -30.76
N GLN A 478 -4.64 -10.48 -31.89
CA GLN A 478 -5.32 -11.40 -32.80
C GLN A 478 -5.12 -12.85 -32.35
N VAL A 479 -6.19 -13.46 -31.85
CA VAL A 479 -6.22 -14.86 -31.46
C VAL A 479 -6.11 -15.75 -32.69
N ASN A 480 -5.19 -16.73 -32.68
CA ASN A 480 -4.98 -17.61 -33.83
C ASN A 480 -5.99 -18.76 -33.86
N ASP A 481 -6.22 -19.39 -32.70
CA ASP A 481 -7.15 -20.51 -32.53
C ASP A 481 -8.11 -20.23 -31.36
N THR A 482 -9.28 -19.64 -31.65
CA THR A 482 -10.29 -19.26 -30.64
C THR A 482 -10.90 -20.46 -29.88
N GLN A 483 -10.60 -21.69 -30.30
CA GLN A 483 -10.97 -22.90 -29.55
C GLN A 483 -9.98 -23.23 -28.44
N LYS A 484 -8.77 -22.67 -28.46
CA LYS A 484 -7.69 -22.96 -27.50
C LYS A 484 -7.14 -21.73 -26.79
N GLU A 485 -7.24 -20.58 -27.43
CA GLU A 485 -6.64 -19.33 -26.99
C GLU A 485 -7.72 -18.27 -26.79
N GLU A 486 -7.50 -17.34 -25.86
CA GLU A 486 -8.30 -16.15 -25.63
C GLU A 486 -7.41 -14.92 -25.42
N ASN A 487 -7.92 -13.76 -25.82
CA ASN A 487 -7.26 -12.47 -25.64
C ASN A 487 -7.54 -11.87 -24.26
N PHE A 488 -8.71 -12.14 -23.69
CA PHE A 488 -9.16 -11.57 -22.43
C PHE A 488 -9.17 -12.61 -21.31
N GLU A 489 -8.78 -12.19 -20.11
CA GLU A 489 -8.92 -12.95 -18.86
C GLU A 489 -10.30 -12.73 -18.24
N ASN A 490 -10.87 -13.81 -17.68
CA ASN A 490 -12.16 -13.82 -16.99
C ASN A 490 -11.93 -13.78 -15.46
N CYS A 491 -11.91 -12.57 -14.90
CA CYS A 491 -11.64 -12.33 -13.48
C CYS A 491 -12.90 -12.63 -12.62
N LEU A 492 -12.85 -13.73 -11.86
CA LEU A 492 -13.98 -14.31 -11.11
C LEU A 492 -13.72 -14.41 -9.60
N ALA A 493 -13.13 -13.37 -8.99
CA ALA A 493 -12.82 -13.30 -7.56
C ALA A 493 -11.74 -14.29 -7.10
N ASP A 494 -10.79 -14.59 -7.98
CA ASP A 494 -9.67 -15.50 -7.77
C ASP A 494 -8.41 -14.81 -7.23
N VAL A 495 -8.15 -13.55 -7.60
CA VAL A 495 -7.07 -12.75 -6.98
C VAL A 495 -7.59 -11.40 -6.48
N ASN A 496 -8.41 -10.74 -7.28
CA ASN A 496 -9.06 -9.47 -6.95
C ASN A 496 -10.51 -9.74 -6.53
N ILE A 497 -10.86 -9.40 -5.29
CA ILE A 497 -12.22 -9.55 -4.74
C ILE A 497 -12.78 -8.15 -4.48
N PRO A 498 -13.91 -7.77 -5.08
CA PRO A 498 -14.92 -8.62 -5.72
C PRO A 498 -14.58 -9.05 -7.15
N LEU A 499 -15.35 -10.00 -7.71
CA LEU A 499 -15.34 -10.26 -9.14
C LEU A 499 -15.91 -9.08 -9.93
N GLY A 500 -15.75 -9.14 -11.25
CA GLY A 500 -16.60 -8.37 -12.16
C GLY A 500 -15.84 -7.56 -13.19
N GLU A 501 -14.92 -8.20 -13.91
CA GLU A 501 -14.31 -7.62 -15.11
C GLU A 501 -13.85 -8.71 -16.07
N VAL A 502 -13.66 -8.31 -17.33
CA VAL A 502 -12.82 -9.03 -18.30
C VAL A 502 -11.74 -8.08 -18.78
N PHE A 503 -10.48 -8.49 -18.79
CA PHE A 503 -9.35 -7.61 -19.09
C PHE A 503 -8.33 -8.24 -20.05
N THR A 504 -7.50 -7.41 -20.69
CA THR A 504 -6.44 -7.85 -21.60
C THR A 504 -5.24 -6.90 -21.57
N SER A 505 -4.06 -7.40 -21.97
CA SER A 505 -2.93 -6.53 -22.34
C SER A 505 -3.15 -6.03 -23.78
N PRO A 506 -3.37 -4.72 -24.01
CA PRO A 506 -3.65 -4.21 -25.34
C PRO A 506 -2.39 -4.21 -26.21
N VAL A 507 -2.60 -4.26 -27.53
CA VAL A 507 -1.54 -4.00 -28.52
C VAL A 507 -1.30 -2.50 -28.54
N LEU A 508 -0.05 -2.05 -28.39
CA LEU A 508 0.26 -0.63 -28.38
C LEU A 508 0.05 -0.02 -29.76
N GLU A 509 0.59 -0.65 -30.81
CA GLU A 509 0.46 -0.15 -32.19
C GLU A 509 -1.02 -0.02 -32.61
N GLY A 510 -1.40 1.18 -33.05
CA GLY A 510 -2.78 1.45 -33.44
C GLY A 510 -3.76 1.76 -32.30
N THR A 511 -3.33 1.65 -31.03
CA THR A 511 -4.07 2.17 -29.86
C THR A 511 -3.90 3.69 -29.78
N ASN A 512 -4.97 4.44 -30.02
CA ASN A 512 -4.91 5.90 -30.17
C ASN A 512 -6.18 6.56 -29.65
N GLY A 513 -6.05 7.81 -29.19
CA GLY A 513 -7.19 8.65 -28.86
C GLY A 513 -7.09 9.27 -27.47
N ILE A 514 -8.22 9.75 -26.98
CA ILE A 514 -8.31 10.49 -25.72
C ILE A 514 -9.11 9.66 -24.72
N LEU A 515 -8.53 9.45 -23.54
CA LEU A 515 -9.24 9.01 -22.34
C LEU A 515 -9.57 10.24 -21.50
N ASN A 516 -10.83 10.40 -21.11
CA ASN A 516 -11.27 11.48 -20.23
C ASN A 516 -12.17 10.93 -19.12
N VAL A 517 -12.00 11.44 -17.90
CA VAL A 517 -12.86 11.14 -16.75
C VAL A 517 -13.14 12.41 -15.98
N SER A 518 -14.44 12.69 -15.73
CA SER A 518 -14.83 13.95 -15.11
C SER A 518 -14.31 14.09 -13.68
N ASN A 519 -14.37 13.03 -12.89
CA ASN A 519 -13.76 12.96 -11.56
C ASN A 519 -13.31 11.52 -11.26
N VAL A 520 -12.09 11.36 -10.78
CA VAL A 520 -11.56 10.06 -10.35
C VAL A 520 -10.65 10.23 -9.13
N TYR A 521 -10.70 9.26 -8.21
CA TYR A 521 -9.77 9.19 -7.09
C TYR A 521 -8.75 8.08 -7.37
N LEU A 522 -7.47 8.42 -7.37
CA LEU A 522 -6.36 7.49 -7.58
C LEU A 522 -5.40 7.63 -6.40
N ASP A 523 -5.06 6.54 -5.70
CA ASP A 523 -4.19 6.55 -4.52
C ASP A 523 -4.55 7.61 -3.45
N GLY A 524 -5.84 7.81 -3.21
CA GLY A 524 -6.36 8.80 -2.25
C GLY A 524 -6.30 10.25 -2.73
N LEU A 525 -5.91 10.48 -3.99
CA LEU A 525 -5.80 11.78 -4.62
C LEU A 525 -6.93 11.99 -5.63
N LEU A 526 -7.65 13.12 -5.52
CA LEU A 526 -8.70 13.49 -6.48
C LEU A 526 -8.06 14.07 -7.75
N TYR A 527 -8.59 13.68 -8.91
CA TYR A 527 -8.34 14.28 -10.22
C TYR A 527 -9.66 14.77 -10.82
N LYS A 528 -9.67 16.04 -11.27
CA LYS A 528 -10.83 16.68 -11.90
C LYS A 528 -10.57 16.83 -13.40
N ASP A 529 -11.52 16.44 -14.25
CA ASP A 529 -11.42 16.45 -15.73
C ASP A 529 -10.08 15.85 -16.21
N LEU A 530 -9.71 14.69 -15.67
CA LEU A 530 -8.48 14.00 -16.03
C LEU A 530 -8.54 13.61 -17.50
N THR A 531 -7.53 14.02 -18.26
CA THR A 531 -7.41 13.72 -19.69
C THR A 531 -6.04 13.14 -19.98
N ILE A 532 -5.98 12.03 -20.71
CA ILE A 532 -4.74 11.38 -21.18
C ILE A 532 -4.89 11.09 -22.68
N GLU A 533 -3.94 11.57 -23.48
CA GLU A 533 -3.88 11.31 -24.91
C GLU A 533 -2.87 10.20 -25.21
N PHE A 534 -3.31 9.22 -25.99
CA PHE A 534 -2.50 8.09 -26.42
C PHE A 534 -2.20 8.14 -27.91
N LYS A 535 -0.95 7.84 -28.24
CA LYS A 535 -0.52 7.53 -29.61
C LYS A 535 0.30 6.25 -29.61
N ASP A 536 -0.15 5.28 -30.42
CA ASP A 536 0.40 3.93 -30.46
C ASP A 536 0.64 3.37 -29.05
N GLY A 537 -0.40 3.45 -28.22
CA GLY A 537 -0.43 2.93 -26.86
C GLY A 537 0.40 3.71 -25.85
N MET A 538 1.12 4.76 -26.25
CA MET A 538 1.96 5.57 -25.37
C MET A 538 1.30 6.90 -25.02
N ILE A 539 1.43 7.33 -23.76
CA ILE A 539 1.02 8.67 -23.35
C ILE A 539 1.84 9.72 -24.11
N VAL A 540 1.16 10.65 -24.79
CA VAL A 540 1.79 11.78 -25.50
C VAL A 540 1.44 13.16 -24.92
N ASP A 541 0.29 13.28 -24.27
CA ASP A 541 -0.09 14.47 -23.49
C ASP A 541 -1.07 14.08 -22.37
N TYR A 542 -1.18 14.93 -21.35
CA TYR A 542 -2.05 14.73 -20.21
C TYR A 542 -2.39 16.05 -19.52
N ASN A 543 -3.58 16.17 -18.93
CA ASN A 543 -3.95 17.34 -18.14
C ASN A 543 -5.06 17.02 -17.12
N CYS A 544 -5.27 17.92 -16.16
CA CYS A 544 -6.42 17.93 -15.24
C CYS A 544 -6.80 19.37 -14.87
N SER A 545 -7.82 19.53 -14.03
CA SER A 545 -8.37 20.83 -13.60
C SER A 545 -8.32 21.00 -12.06
N ASN A 546 -7.29 20.45 -11.42
CA ASN A 546 -7.11 20.50 -9.96
C ASN A 546 -6.60 21.86 -9.47
N PHE A 547 -5.77 22.51 -10.27
CA PHE A 547 -5.08 23.77 -9.99
C PHE A 547 -5.36 24.81 -11.07
N ASN A 548 -4.98 26.06 -10.80
CA ASN A 548 -5.28 27.19 -11.68
C ASN A 548 -4.40 27.23 -12.95
N THR A 549 -3.22 26.59 -12.92
CA THR A 549 -2.27 26.60 -14.04
C THR A 549 -2.10 25.20 -14.63
N GLU A 550 -1.90 25.14 -15.95
CA GLU A 550 -1.65 23.89 -16.65
C GLU A 550 -0.36 23.22 -16.17
N GLU A 551 0.68 24.01 -15.86
CA GLU A 551 1.94 23.49 -15.37
C GLU A 551 1.79 22.75 -14.03
N GLU A 552 0.99 23.28 -13.09
CA GLU A 552 0.71 22.61 -11.81
C GLU A 552 -0.11 21.33 -12.02
N ASN A 553 -1.11 21.36 -12.91
CA ASN A 553 -1.92 20.20 -13.25
C ASN A 553 -1.09 19.08 -13.89
N LYS A 554 -0.22 19.41 -14.84
CA LYS A 554 0.71 18.44 -15.46
C LYS A 554 1.71 17.91 -14.45
N LYS A 555 2.27 18.78 -13.59
CA LYS A 555 3.19 18.33 -12.54
C LYS A 555 2.52 17.34 -11.60
N TYR A 556 1.28 17.60 -11.20
CA TYR A 556 0.51 16.72 -10.33
C TYR A 556 0.29 15.32 -10.93
N ILE A 557 0.00 15.23 -12.23
CA ILE A 557 -0.09 13.95 -12.95
C ILE A 557 1.28 13.29 -13.08
N LYS A 558 2.33 14.05 -13.41
CA LYS A 558 3.70 13.52 -13.54
C LYS A 558 4.24 12.94 -12.24
N ASP A 559 3.96 13.59 -11.12
CA ASP A 559 4.42 13.17 -9.80
C ASP A 559 3.74 11.87 -9.34
N ASN A 560 2.44 11.73 -9.60
CA ASN A 560 1.59 10.74 -8.94
C ASN A 560 1.08 9.62 -9.87
N ILE A 561 0.94 9.85 -11.18
CA ILE A 561 0.52 8.83 -12.17
C ILE A 561 1.73 8.33 -12.98
N LEU A 562 2.60 9.24 -13.46
CA LEU A 562 3.77 8.84 -14.25
C LEU A 562 5.00 8.50 -13.39
N PHE A 563 4.94 8.73 -12.08
CA PHE A 563 6.02 8.48 -11.13
C PHE A 563 7.37 9.05 -11.61
N GLN A 564 7.38 10.33 -11.98
CA GLN A 564 8.54 11.09 -12.50
C GLN A 564 9.04 10.68 -13.90
N ARG A 565 8.27 9.89 -14.65
CA ARG A 565 8.59 9.54 -16.04
C ARG A 565 7.96 10.51 -17.02
N GLU A 566 8.46 10.53 -18.24
CA GLU A 566 7.89 11.36 -19.32
C GLU A 566 6.67 10.72 -19.99
N THR A 567 6.60 9.40 -20.00
CA THR A 567 5.51 8.63 -20.64
C THR A 567 5.39 7.25 -20.00
N LEU A 568 4.22 6.63 -20.17
CA LEU A 568 3.92 5.24 -19.83
C LEU A 568 3.11 4.62 -20.97
N PRO A 569 3.20 3.29 -21.19
CA PRO A 569 2.29 2.58 -22.08
C PRO A 569 0.92 2.36 -21.43
N MET A 570 -0.09 2.04 -22.25
CA MET A 570 -1.31 1.41 -21.80
C MET A 570 -1.02 -0.06 -21.47
N GLY A 571 -1.15 -0.41 -20.19
CA GLY A 571 -0.84 -1.75 -19.68
C GLY A 571 -2.04 -2.70 -19.72
N GLU A 572 -3.26 -2.16 -19.61
CA GLU A 572 -4.49 -2.93 -19.54
C GLU A 572 -5.64 -2.20 -20.23
N PHE A 573 -6.54 -2.97 -20.85
CA PHE A 573 -7.89 -2.56 -21.16
C PHE A 573 -8.88 -3.59 -20.60
N ALA A 574 -9.90 -3.10 -19.90
CA ALA A 574 -10.89 -3.95 -19.27
C ALA A 574 -12.31 -3.39 -19.38
N ILE A 575 -13.27 -4.31 -19.25
CA ILE A 575 -14.70 -4.00 -19.14
C ILE A 575 -15.16 -4.49 -17.78
N GLY A 576 -15.34 -3.58 -16.83
CA GLY A 576 -16.01 -3.86 -15.57
C GLY A 576 -17.47 -4.25 -15.79
N THR A 577 -17.94 -5.23 -15.02
CA THR A 577 -19.28 -5.83 -15.08
C THR A 577 -19.98 -5.85 -13.72
N ASN A 578 -19.36 -5.29 -12.66
CA ASN A 578 -19.95 -5.23 -11.33
C ASN A 578 -20.91 -4.04 -11.21
N THR A 579 -22.05 -4.16 -11.90
CA THR A 579 -23.11 -3.17 -11.89
C THR A 579 -23.77 -3.03 -10.51
N LEU A 580 -23.71 -4.05 -9.65
CA LEU A 580 -24.16 -3.95 -8.25
C LEU A 580 -23.30 -2.95 -7.47
N ALA A 581 -21.96 -3.05 -7.57
CA ALA A 581 -21.06 -2.11 -6.94
C ALA A 581 -21.30 -0.67 -7.42
N TYR A 582 -21.55 -0.48 -8.73
CA TYR A 582 -21.94 0.83 -9.27
C TYR A 582 -23.25 1.36 -8.67
N VAL A 583 -24.29 0.53 -8.57
CA VAL A 583 -25.58 0.96 -8.02
C VAL A 583 -25.51 1.25 -6.53
N VAL A 584 -24.79 0.42 -5.77
CA VAL A 584 -24.55 0.62 -4.33
C VAL A 584 -23.76 1.91 -4.10
N SER A 585 -22.76 2.19 -4.93
CA SER A 585 -21.95 3.40 -4.79
C SER A 585 -22.78 4.67 -5.01
N LYS A 586 -23.72 4.64 -5.97
CA LYS A 586 -24.72 5.70 -6.22
C LYS A 586 -25.73 5.84 -5.10
N LYS A 587 -26.31 4.73 -4.64
CA LYS A 587 -27.33 4.71 -3.58
C LYS A 587 -26.84 5.35 -2.29
N TYR A 588 -25.59 5.10 -1.90
CA TYR A 588 -25.01 5.64 -0.67
C TYR A 588 -24.09 6.84 -0.90
N ASN A 589 -23.92 7.30 -2.15
CA ASN A 589 -23.04 8.40 -2.52
C ASN A 589 -21.60 8.20 -2.00
N ILE A 590 -21.04 7.02 -2.26
CA ILE A 590 -19.70 6.59 -1.81
C ILE A 590 -18.71 6.36 -2.97
N GLU A 591 -19.06 6.76 -4.19
CA GLU A 591 -18.22 6.55 -5.39
C GLU A 591 -16.81 7.14 -5.22
N ASN A 592 -16.72 8.29 -4.54
CA ASN A 592 -15.50 9.05 -4.34
C ASN A 592 -14.57 8.46 -3.27
N ILE A 593 -15.01 7.42 -2.58
CA ILE A 593 -14.25 6.74 -1.52
C ILE A 593 -14.16 5.24 -1.75
N LEU A 594 -14.68 4.72 -2.86
CA LEU A 594 -14.45 3.33 -3.23
C LEU A 594 -12.95 3.13 -3.53
N PRO A 595 -12.36 2.04 -3.04
CA PRO A 595 -11.00 1.68 -3.39
C PRO A 595 -10.96 1.29 -4.88
N ILE A 596 -9.80 1.49 -5.53
CA ILE A 596 -9.61 1.18 -6.96
C ILE A 596 -10.06 -0.26 -7.25
N LEU A 597 -9.71 -1.21 -6.36
CA LEU A 597 -10.13 -2.62 -6.43
C LEU A 597 -11.63 -2.83 -6.73
N ILE A 598 -12.49 -1.99 -6.15
CA ILE A 598 -13.95 -2.05 -6.40
C ILE A 598 -14.32 -1.10 -7.54
N ALA A 599 -13.76 0.10 -7.56
CA ALA A 599 -14.11 1.14 -8.52
C ALA A 599 -13.84 0.73 -9.97
N GLU A 600 -12.74 0.02 -10.23
CA GLU A 600 -12.37 -0.48 -11.57
C GLU A 600 -13.45 -1.37 -12.18
N LYS A 601 -14.16 -2.14 -11.33
CA LYS A 601 -15.23 -3.05 -11.77
C LYS A 601 -16.56 -2.36 -12.04
N THR A 602 -16.65 -1.03 -11.85
CA THR A 602 -17.87 -0.23 -12.03
C THR A 602 -18.00 0.48 -13.38
N GLY A 603 -17.16 0.10 -14.35
CA GLY A 603 -17.17 0.61 -15.72
C GLY A 603 -15.98 0.05 -16.51
N PRO A 604 -15.76 0.45 -17.77
CA PRO A 604 -14.50 0.14 -18.44
C PRO A 604 -13.36 0.93 -17.82
N HIS A 605 -12.20 0.29 -17.69
CA HIS A 605 -10.98 0.92 -17.20
C HIS A 605 -9.77 0.63 -18.07
N PHE A 606 -8.77 1.49 -17.89
CA PHE A 606 -7.54 1.48 -18.66
C PHE A 606 -6.38 1.73 -17.70
N ALA A 607 -5.42 0.81 -17.67
CA ALA A 607 -4.24 0.98 -16.85
C ALA A 607 -3.13 1.69 -17.63
N VAL A 608 -2.44 2.63 -16.99
CA VAL A 608 -1.17 3.17 -17.48
C VAL A 608 0.00 2.56 -16.68
N GLY A 609 1.04 2.11 -17.39
CA GLY A 609 2.18 1.42 -16.82
C GLY A 609 2.33 -0.02 -17.33
N ASP A 610 2.70 -0.91 -16.43
CA ASP A 610 3.00 -2.30 -16.73
C ASP A 610 1.74 -3.14 -17.04
N THR A 611 1.90 -4.25 -17.76
CA THR A 611 0.80 -5.23 -17.93
C THR A 611 0.55 -6.00 -16.63
N CYS A 612 -0.65 -6.56 -16.48
CA CYS A 612 -1.06 -7.37 -15.32
C CYS A 612 -0.20 -8.63 -15.15
N TYR A 613 0.52 -9.03 -16.20
CA TYR A 613 1.36 -10.23 -16.25
C TYR A 613 2.84 -9.96 -16.02
N SER A 614 3.20 -8.79 -15.49
CA SER A 614 4.58 -8.42 -15.22
C SER A 614 5.38 -9.55 -14.55
N LEU A 615 6.48 -9.97 -15.19
CA LEU A 615 7.34 -11.08 -14.75
C LEU A 615 6.69 -12.48 -14.78
N CYS A 616 5.50 -12.58 -15.33
CA CYS A 616 4.68 -13.79 -15.43
C CYS A 616 4.23 -14.06 -16.89
N GLU A 617 4.78 -13.36 -17.88
CA GLU A 617 4.33 -13.43 -19.28
C GLU A 617 4.60 -14.81 -19.91
N ASP A 618 5.66 -15.48 -19.46
CA ASP A 618 6.00 -16.84 -19.91
C ASP A 618 5.22 -17.95 -19.16
N ILE A 619 4.35 -17.60 -18.22
CA ILE A 619 3.50 -18.57 -17.49
C ILE A 619 2.23 -18.81 -18.29
N GLU A 620 1.86 -20.08 -18.47
CA GLU A 620 0.60 -20.48 -19.06
C GLU A 620 -0.54 -20.19 -18.06
N VAL A 621 -1.44 -19.30 -18.43
CA VAL A 621 -2.61 -18.91 -17.62
C VAL A 621 -3.85 -19.28 -18.42
N HIS A 622 -4.83 -19.89 -17.76
CA HIS A 622 -6.04 -20.35 -18.43
C HIS A 622 -7.28 -19.72 -17.82
N ASN A 623 -8.22 -19.38 -18.70
CA ASN A 623 -9.56 -19.06 -18.28
C ASN A 623 -10.27 -20.30 -17.71
N PRO A 624 -11.35 -20.13 -16.94
CA PRO A 624 -12.12 -21.24 -16.36
C PRO A 624 -12.68 -22.24 -17.39
N ASN A 625 -12.77 -21.86 -18.66
CA ASN A 625 -13.17 -22.71 -19.78
C ASN A 625 -12.01 -23.59 -20.32
N GLY A 626 -10.79 -23.42 -19.81
CA GLY A 626 -9.59 -24.18 -20.17
C GLY A 626 -8.82 -23.64 -21.37
N LYS A 627 -9.16 -22.47 -21.91
CA LYS A 627 -8.40 -21.82 -22.99
C LYS A 627 -7.28 -20.95 -22.42
N GLU A 628 -6.12 -20.94 -23.08
CA GLU A 628 -4.95 -20.16 -22.68
C GLU A 628 -5.15 -18.67 -22.98
N ILE A 629 -4.79 -17.80 -22.03
CA ILE A 629 -4.73 -16.36 -22.27
C ILE A 629 -3.39 -16.02 -22.90
N VAL A 630 -3.41 -15.51 -24.13
CA VAL A 630 -2.19 -15.26 -24.92
C VAL A 630 -1.71 -13.80 -24.88
N ALA A 631 -2.60 -12.85 -24.58
CA ALA A 631 -2.28 -11.42 -24.54
C ALA A 631 -1.71 -11.00 -23.17
N LYS A 632 -0.49 -11.46 -22.89
CA LYS A 632 0.21 -11.23 -21.61
C LYS A 632 1.28 -10.13 -21.68
N ASP A 633 1.76 -9.83 -22.88
CA ASP A 633 2.78 -8.81 -23.10
C ASP A 633 2.39 -7.83 -24.22
N ASN A 634 3.14 -6.75 -24.29
CA ASN A 634 3.00 -5.67 -25.26
C ASN A 634 4.37 -5.34 -25.87
N GLU A 635 4.42 -4.52 -26.90
CA GLU A 635 5.62 -4.30 -27.72
C GLU A 635 6.84 -3.82 -26.93
N ILE A 636 6.64 -3.11 -25.81
CA ILE A 636 7.72 -2.71 -24.90
C ILE A 636 8.20 -3.91 -24.08
N THR A 637 7.28 -4.59 -23.40
CA THR A 637 7.60 -5.72 -22.52
C THR A 637 8.18 -6.88 -23.34
N SER A 638 7.58 -7.29 -24.46
CA SER A 638 8.09 -8.37 -25.33
C SER A 638 9.51 -8.08 -25.84
N LYS A 639 9.81 -6.82 -26.16
CA LYS A 639 11.12 -6.40 -26.67
C LYS A 639 12.21 -6.45 -25.61
N TYR A 640 11.92 -5.97 -24.40
CA TYR A 640 12.95 -5.72 -23.39
C TYR A 640 12.99 -6.74 -22.25
N ARG A 641 11.92 -7.50 -21.97
CA ARG A 641 11.86 -8.36 -20.76
C ARG A 641 12.97 -9.39 -20.65
N LYS A 642 13.51 -9.86 -21.78
CA LYS A 642 14.62 -10.84 -21.84
C LYS A 642 16.01 -10.20 -21.94
N THR A 643 16.11 -8.91 -22.28
CA THR A 643 17.40 -8.24 -22.60
C THR A 643 17.74 -7.08 -21.66
N ASP A 644 16.73 -6.32 -21.23
CA ASP A 644 16.87 -5.16 -20.34
C ASP A 644 15.55 -4.95 -19.56
N MET A 645 15.39 -5.67 -18.45
CA MET A 645 14.19 -5.59 -17.60
C MET A 645 13.88 -4.16 -17.12
N SER A 646 14.87 -3.28 -17.01
CA SER A 646 14.67 -1.90 -16.58
C SER A 646 13.91 -1.04 -17.59
N LYS A 647 13.87 -1.48 -18.85
CA LYS A 647 13.08 -0.87 -19.93
C LYS A 647 11.76 -1.59 -20.18
N ALA A 648 11.63 -2.82 -19.70
CA ALA A 648 10.42 -3.62 -19.83
C ALA A 648 9.38 -3.24 -18.77
N TYR A 649 9.83 -2.98 -17.54
CA TYR A 649 8.97 -2.78 -16.38
C TYR A 649 9.17 -1.40 -15.75
N PHE A 650 8.06 -0.69 -15.57
CA PHE A 650 7.96 0.64 -14.98
C PHE A 650 7.69 0.58 -13.48
N ASN A 651 7.31 -0.58 -12.94
CA ASN A 651 6.93 -0.79 -11.53
C ASN A 651 5.75 0.09 -11.11
N CYS A 652 4.78 0.29 -12.00
CA CYS A 652 3.53 0.99 -11.75
C CYS A 652 2.43 0.44 -12.64
N HIS A 653 1.21 0.49 -12.14
CA HIS A 653 0.00 0.10 -12.85
C HIS A 653 -1.14 0.92 -12.22
N THR A 654 -1.69 1.88 -12.96
CA THR A 654 -2.70 2.80 -12.45
C THR A 654 -3.96 2.72 -13.30
N ASP A 655 -5.02 2.15 -12.72
CA ASP A 655 -6.32 1.99 -13.36
C ASP A 655 -7.15 3.26 -13.36
N ILE A 656 -7.68 3.61 -14.52
CA ILE A 656 -8.52 4.79 -14.72
C ILE A 656 -9.86 4.35 -15.32
N THR A 657 -10.92 4.43 -14.51
CA THR A 657 -12.27 3.95 -14.86
C THR A 657 -13.14 5.07 -15.41
N ILE A 658 -13.87 4.78 -16.49
CA ILE A 658 -14.96 5.64 -16.98
C ILE A 658 -16.27 5.17 -16.33
N PRO A 659 -16.96 6.00 -15.53
CA PRO A 659 -18.25 5.63 -14.96
C PRO A 659 -19.30 5.31 -16.02
N TYR A 660 -20.22 4.36 -15.76
CA TYR A 660 -21.26 3.99 -16.73
C TYR A 660 -22.13 5.18 -17.19
N ASN A 661 -22.42 6.16 -16.32
CA ASN A 661 -23.17 7.37 -16.70
C ASN A 661 -22.39 8.35 -17.57
N GLU A 662 -21.10 8.17 -17.76
CA GLU A 662 -20.25 8.94 -18.67
C GLU A 662 -19.88 8.14 -19.93
N LEU A 663 -20.21 6.85 -19.98
CA LEU A 663 -19.88 5.95 -21.07
C LEU A 663 -20.95 5.96 -22.18
N GLY A 664 -20.60 6.51 -23.34
CA GLY A 664 -21.49 6.52 -24.51
C GLY A 664 -21.56 5.16 -25.21
N LYS A 665 -20.41 4.56 -25.54
CA LYS A 665 -20.37 3.31 -26.30
C LYS A 665 -19.11 2.50 -26.01
N ILE A 666 -19.26 1.17 -25.99
CA ILE A 666 -18.17 0.22 -26.28
C ILE A 666 -18.60 -0.66 -27.45
N SER A 667 -17.76 -0.73 -28.47
CA SER A 667 -17.99 -1.57 -29.65
C SER A 667 -16.75 -2.36 -30.01
N ALA A 668 -16.94 -3.61 -30.43
CA ALA A 668 -15.92 -4.49 -30.95
C ALA A 668 -15.95 -4.44 -32.48
N ILE A 669 -14.84 -4.10 -33.12
CA ILE A 669 -14.74 -4.00 -34.58
C ILE A 669 -13.91 -5.15 -35.11
N ASP A 670 -14.49 -5.97 -35.98
CA ASP A 670 -13.84 -7.15 -36.57
C ASP A 670 -12.90 -6.79 -37.75
N ASN A 671 -12.22 -7.80 -38.29
CA ASN A 671 -11.33 -7.64 -39.45
C ASN A 671 -12.05 -7.19 -40.74
N ASN A 672 -13.37 -7.35 -40.82
CA ASN A 672 -14.21 -6.89 -41.94
C ASN A 672 -14.77 -5.48 -41.72
N ASN A 673 -14.45 -4.82 -40.59
CA ASN A 673 -15.05 -3.57 -40.12
C ASN A 673 -16.54 -3.68 -39.75
N ASN A 674 -17.04 -4.87 -39.44
CA ASN A 674 -18.34 -5.01 -38.81
C ASN A 674 -18.22 -4.56 -37.36
N GLU A 675 -19.21 -3.79 -36.91
CA GLU A 675 -19.30 -3.31 -35.55
C GLU A 675 -20.28 -4.17 -34.75
N THR A 676 -19.82 -4.73 -33.64
CA THR A 676 -20.67 -5.37 -32.63
C THR A 676 -20.73 -4.49 -31.39
N LEU A 677 -21.94 -4.12 -30.99
CA LEU A 677 -22.17 -3.22 -29.86
C LEU A 677 -22.19 -4.02 -28.56
N ILE A 678 -21.34 -3.63 -27.60
CA ILE A 678 -21.24 -4.29 -26.28
C ILE A 678 -22.01 -3.47 -25.25
N ILE A 679 -21.69 -2.18 -25.15
CA ILE A 679 -22.37 -1.22 -24.27
C ILE A 679 -22.84 -0.03 -25.09
N LYS A 680 -24.03 0.46 -24.75
CA LYS A 680 -24.61 1.70 -25.28
C LYS A 680 -25.26 2.49 -24.15
N ASP A 681 -24.96 3.79 -24.07
CA ASP A 681 -25.53 4.72 -23.09
C ASP A 681 -25.41 4.17 -21.65
N GLY A 682 -24.23 3.62 -21.31
CA GLY A 682 -23.93 3.03 -20.01
C GLY A 682 -24.53 1.65 -19.72
N LYS A 683 -25.26 1.03 -20.66
CA LYS A 683 -25.93 -0.28 -20.46
C LYS A 683 -25.38 -1.37 -21.38
N PHE A 684 -25.32 -2.60 -20.89
CA PHE A 684 -24.95 -3.76 -21.70
C PHE A 684 -26.06 -4.07 -22.70
N VAL A 685 -25.73 -4.16 -23.98
CA VAL A 685 -26.69 -4.45 -25.07
C VAL A 685 -26.32 -5.69 -25.88
N LEU A 686 -25.19 -6.31 -25.57
CA LEU A 686 -24.81 -7.60 -26.13
C LEU A 686 -25.74 -8.71 -25.62
N GLU A 687 -26.21 -9.56 -26.54
CA GLU A 687 -27.06 -10.70 -26.22
C GLU A 687 -26.38 -11.63 -25.19
N GLY A 688 -27.10 -11.98 -24.12
CA GLY A 688 -26.59 -12.79 -23.02
C GLY A 688 -25.99 -12.00 -21.85
N CYS A 689 -25.88 -10.67 -21.97
CA CYS A 689 -25.39 -9.78 -20.90
C CYS A 689 -26.50 -9.01 -20.18
N GLU A 690 -27.78 -9.29 -20.47
CA GLU A 690 -28.93 -8.52 -19.99
C GLU A 690 -29.03 -8.51 -18.46
N LYS A 691 -28.62 -9.61 -17.82
CA LYS A 691 -28.65 -9.76 -16.36
C LYS A 691 -27.81 -8.71 -15.64
N LEU A 692 -26.73 -8.23 -16.26
CA LEU A 692 -25.91 -7.15 -15.70
C LEU A 692 -26.72 -5.85 -15.55
N ASN A 693 -27.78 -5.68 -16.33
CA ASN A 693 -28.59 -4.46 -16.28
C ASN A 693 -29.70 -4.48 -15.21
N GLU A 694 -30.07 -5.63 -14.66
CA GLU A 694 -31.23 -5.78 -13.75
C GLU A 694 -31.11 -4.89 -12.49
N VAL A 695 -29.88 -4.67 -12.02
CA VAL A 695 -29.64 -3.86 -10.82
C VAL A 695 -29.78 -2.35 -11.08
N PHE A 696 -29.67 -1.88 -12.32
CA PHE A 696 -29.87 -0.45 -12.62
C PHE A 696 -31.30 0.02 -12.36
N ASP A 697 -32.28 -0.89 -12.31
CA ASP A 697 -33.67 -0.56 -11.96
C ASP A 697 -33.83 -0.17 -10.47
N GLN A 698 -32.78 -0.32 -9.66
CA GLN A 698 -32.74 0.08 -8.25
C GLN A 698 -32.23 1.52 -8.04
N LEU A 699 -31.78 2.20 -9.11
CA LEU A 699 -31.27 3.59 -9.07
C LEU A 699 -32.35 4.66 -8.98
#